data_AF-A0A2S4WDV5-F1
#
_entry.id   AF-A0A2S4WDV5-F1
#
_cell.length_a   1.000
_cell.length_b   1.000
_cell.length_c   1.000
_cell.angle_alpha   90.00
_cell.angle_beta   90.00
_cell.angle_gamma   90.00
#
_symmetry.space_group_name_H-M   'P 1'
#
loop_
_entity.id
_entity.type
_entity.pdbx_description
1 polymer ?
#
loop_
_entity_poly.entity_id
_entity_poly.type
_entity_poly.pdbx_seq_one_letter_code
_entity_poly.pdbx_strand_id
1 'polypeptide(L)'
;MDLDLRYFVARGTNQGRVAYQCYLCRGQTTTDRRRHCRIEGHQNRVRAEKERLDRIASQRAAARVLDQTMMVVDEGISQVEPVVDDTPENHLAGWLEPNVTEIVDDPPIIPLDMFNQEESGNENDDDREELLWMQFLDIAIGQISSEPEGLAEETSVPSFRREEEKIENVTPDNSIWFPFLNKEYMIASLLVGYLHKIISRDLYHQIRAVFTVYHIQLPRWEAVRQMRATIRSMSNHSIIQKESVFNQPMFGLDMKELIADDLMNPLVAPHLEFVPEEAHGTDIYKFAQSTKWLKHLDSDLRVQMVEAQNKHFYIFEPVQLKDFHICPNQLRTTEETSKNSEELWTYTKETLNPDKLDKKSAELAVRDQINLKFSRRVFDFQQEKIALLSTGEELPTHMMQDVPQELLDMEENELQRMFNPFLKLKGFDTVRDTPVEVLHVFLLGPVKYLFQDFMKGLDDGQKAELLALWISFNTDSLNIPSIRPTSMVQYSSSLVGKDFRIILQAAPFIFFQFMTPSQINIWSSLCHLGSLIFQTHIENMETYILELRNHIDIFLKYIIQDSAQWVNKAKFHMLLHLPESILRYGPASLFATEKFESYNGILRNASIHSNRQSPGQDIAITFSNYHTFRQIISGGFFFDKKQKKYIQASNKVTCIFTQNPLIQQMLGYNQSSSLQNVNYPFVKKLKVPDIDRIATPGDLQNSYPDHEIKQISELQLNGKQVLKKNYFILFNVTQSQETQHIGSVNSIWKVEKPSHQSQFFINTTIFQKMGKNDFYKMREIRRTPHSTFVNLHSVKAGLNAQHNCQHGECKLTATKIAIVERQKSTRKTLELTHTNNERYIVNLASLSSIDYHRKFSDIPADPPSPLQWLDALHDGLKKWGSNALKKVTRARQRASTSAITTTDPDLMT
;
A
#
# COMPACT_ATOMS: atom_id res chain seq x y z
N MET A 1 -0.60 -9.30 -50.11
CA MET A 1 -1.32 -9.33 -48.83
C MET A 1 -1.85 -10.75 -48.64
N ASP A 2 -1.16 -11.58 -47.87
CA ASP A 2 -1.71 -12.86 -47.44
C ASP A 2 -2.92 -12.59 -46.55
N LEU A 3 -4.11 -13.02 -46.99
CA LEU A 3 -5.33 -12.92 -46.21
C LEU A 3 -5.33 -14.06 -45.20
N ASP A 4 -5.24 -13.73 -43.91
CA ASP A 4 -5.03 -14.66 -42.81
C ASP A 4 -6.36 -15.36 -42.44
N LEU A 5 -6.70 -16.41 -43.19
CA LEU A 5 -7.99 -17.11 -43.09
C LEU A 5 -8.12 -18.03 -41.86
N ARG A 6 -7.09 -18.13 -41.01
CA ARG A 6 -7.05 -18.98 -39.81
C ARG A 6 -8.02 -18.55 -38.71
N TYR A 7 -8.59 -17.34 -38.83
CA TYR A 7 -9.50 -16.78 -37.82
C TYR A 7 -10.98 -17.17 -37.98
N PHE A 8 -11.28 -18.15 -38.84
CA PHE A 8 -12.65 -18.54 -39.18
C PHE A 8 -12.93 -20.02 -38.94
N VAL A 9 -14.07 -20.32 -38.32
CA VAL A 9 -14.60 -21.67 -38.13
C VAL A 9 -15.82 -21.86 -39.02
N ALA A 10 -15.85 -22.95 -39.79
CA ALA A 10 -17.03 -23.28 -40.60
C ALA A 10 -18.17 -23.79 -39.70
N ARG A 11 -19.38 -23.23 -39.87
CA ARG A 11 -20.61 -23.79 -39.30
C ARG A 11 -21.54 -24.22 -40.43
N GLY A 12 -21.97 -25.48 -40.39
CA GLY A 12 -22.96 -26.01 -41.32
C GLY A 12 -24.34 -25.39 -41.06
N THR A 13 -25.06 -25.05 -42.12
CA THR A 13 -26.48 -24.68 -42.05
C THR A 13 -27.27 -25.44 -43.11
N ASN A 14 -28.56 -25.70 -42.81
CA ASN A 14 -29.48 -26.60 -43.52
C ASN A 14 -29.88 -26.18 -44.96
N GLN A 15 -29.10 -25.35 -45.65
CA GLN A 15 -29.43 -24.85 -47.00
C GLN A 15 -28.21 -24.73 -47.94
N GLY A 16 -27.23 -25.63 -47.84
CA GLY A 16 -26.21 -25.83 -48.87
C GLY A 16 -25.17 -24.72 -49.08
N ARG A 17 -25.13 -23.68 -48.24
CA ARG A 17 -24.05 -22.67 -48.22
C ARG A 17 -23.34 -22.67 -46.86
N VAL A 18 -22.04 -22.94 -46.88
CA VAL A 18 -21.20 -22.95 -45.67
C VAL A 18 -21.03 -21.52 -45.14
N ALA A 19 -21.49 -21.27 -43.93
CA ALA A 19 -21.26 -20.01 -43.22
C ALA A 19 -20.00 -20.14 -42.35
N TYR A 20 -19.23 -19.06 -42.25
CA TYR A 20 -17.97 -19.01 -41.49
C TYR A 20 -18.09 -18.01 -40.36
N GLN A 21 -17.73 -18.42 -39.15
CA GLN A 21 -17.75 -17.59 -37.96
C GLN A 21 -16.34 -17.09 -37.65
N CYS A 22 -16.16 -15.77 -37.54
CA CYS A 22 -14.88 -15.14 -37.23
C CYS A 22 -14.74 -14.93 -35.71
N TYR A 23 -13.76 -15.57 -35.07
CA TYR A 23 -13.59 -15.43 -33.61
C TYR A 23 -12.96 -14.09 -33.21
N LEU A 24 -12.09 -13.50 -34.06
CA LEU A 24 -11.54 -12.15 -33.79
C LEU A 24 -12.62 -11.06 -33.79
N CYS A 25 -13.67 -11.23 -34.59
CA CYS A 25 -14.77 -10.27 -34.70
C CYS A 25 -15.97 -10.67 -33.83
N ARG A 26 -15.73 -11.18 -32.61
CA ARG A 26 -16.77 -11.55 -31.63
C ARG A 26 -17.82 -12.52 -32.17
N GLY A 27 -17.40 -13.47 -33.01
CA GLY A 27 -18.29 -14.50 -33.53
C GLY A 27 -19.21 -14.05 -34.67
N GLN A 28 -18.92 -12.94 -35.36
CA GLN A 28 -19.66 -12.55 -36.56
C GLN A 28 -19.59 -13.63 -37.66
N THR A 29 -20.75 -13.99 -38.21
CA THR A 29 -20.89 -14.96 -39.30
C THR A 29 -20.84 -14.28 -40.66
N THR A 30 -20.09 -14.87 -41.60
CA THR A 30 -19.97 -14.42 -42.98
C THR A 30 -19.97 -15.60 -43.94
N THR A 31 -20.53 -15.42 -45.14
CA THR A 31 -20.44 -16.40 -46.23
C THR A 31 -19.21 -16.19 -47.11
N ASP A 32 -18.54 -15.04 -47.00
CA ASP A 32 -17.33 -14.69 -47.76
C ASP A 32 -16.21 -14.20 -46.81
N ARG A 33 -15.32 -15.13 -46.46
CA ARG A 33 -14.16 -14.86 -45.59
C ARG A 33 -13.21 -13.82 -46.20
N ARG A 34 -13.03 -13.82 -47.53
CA ARG A 34 -12.08 -12.91 -48.20
C ARG A 34 -12.56 -11.47 -48.10
N ARG A 35 -13.87 -11.25 -48.27
CA ARG A 35 -14.48 -9.93 -48.07
C ARG A 35 -14.38 -9.48 -46.62
N HIS A 36 -14.65 -10.38 -45.66
CA HIS A 36 -14.53 -10.06 -44.23
C HIS A 36 -13.09 -9.68 -43.83
N CYS A 37 -12.07 -10.36 -44.37
CA CYS A 37 -10.66 -10.05 -44.09
C CYS A 37 -10.20 -8.67 -44.60
N ARG A 38 -10.95 -8.04 -45.51
CA ARG A 38 -10.65 -6.69 -46.03
C ARG A 38 -11.29 -5.57 -45.19
N ILE A 39 -12.15 -5.91 -44.24
CA ILE A 39 -12.77 -4.93 -43.35
C ILE A 39 -11.68 -4.39 -42.41
N GLU A 40 -11.54 -3.07 -42.35
CA GLU A 40 -10.52 -2.38 -41.53
C GLU A 40 -10.57 -2.82 -40.06
N GLY A 41 -11.79 -2.96 -39.52
CA GLY A 41 -12.00 -3.47 -38.16
C GLY A 41 -11.55 -4.92 -37.94
N HIS A 42 -11.46 -5.76 -38.99
CA HIS A 42 -10.85 -7.08 -38.90
C HIS A 42 -9.33 -6.99 -38.98
N GLN A 43 -8.78 -6.17 -39.89
CA GLN A 43 -7.32 -6.01 -40.04
C GLN A 43 -6.66 -5.43 -38.78
N ASN A 44 -7.33 -4.49 -38.10
CA ASN A 44 -6.84 -3.94 -36.84
C ASN A 44 -6.81 -5.00 -35.72
N ARG A 45 -7.80 -5.90 -35.67
CA ARG A 45 -7.81 -7.03 -34.72
C ARG A 45 -6.74 -8.07 -35.05
N VAL A 46 -6.48 -8.33 -36.34
CA VAL A 46 -5.39 -9.22 -36.75
C VAL A 46 -4.02 -8.66 -36.37
N ARG A 47 -3.80 -7.34 -36.48
CA ARG A 47 -2.58 -6.68 -35.98
C ARG A 47 -2.43 -6.82 -34.46
N ALA A 48 -3.49 -6.51 -33.71
CA ALA A 48 -3.48 -6.64 -32.26
C ALA A 48 -3.23 -8.08 -31.79
N GLU A 49 -3.79 -9.07 -32.49
CA GLU A 49 -3.58 -10.49 -32.17
C GLU A 49 -2.15 -10.95 -32.51
N LYS A 50 -1.55 -10.47 -33.61
CA LYS A 50 -0.13 -10.74 -33.91
C LYS A 50 0.79 -10.17 -32.83
N GLU A 51 0.57 -8.92 -32.43
CA GLU A 51 1.33 -8.30 -31.34
C GLU A 51 1.15 -9.05 -30.01
N ARG A 52 -0.05 -9.58 -29.73
CA ARG A 52 -0.32 -10.43 -28.56
C ARG A 52 0.48 -11.72 -28.62
N LEU A 53 0.47 -12.41 -29.78
CA LEU A 53 1.22 -13.66 -29.97
C LEU A 53 2.72 -13.44 -29.88
N ASP A 54 3.24 -12.32 -30.39
CA ASP A 54 4.66 -11.95 -30.29
C ASP A 54 5.06 -11.66 -28.83
N ARG A 55 4.18 -11.03 -28.04
CA ARG A 55 4.37 -10.87 -26.58
C ARG A 55 4.41 -12.22 -25.86
N ILE A 56 3.49 -13.14 -26.18
CA ILE A 56 3.45 -14.48 -25.59
C ILE A 56 4.69 -15.29 -25.96
N ALA A 57 5.13 -15.23 -27.23
CA ALA A 57 6.34 -15.91 -27.69
C ALA A 57 7.60 -15.36 -26.99
N SER A 58 7.70 -14.03 -26.86
CA SER A 58 8.79 -13.37 -26.13
C SER A 58 8.80 -13.74 -24.64
N GLN A 59 7.63 -13.86 -24.01
CA GLN A 59 7.50 -14.29 -22.62
C GLN A 59 7.80 -15.79 -22.44
N ARG A 60 7.44 -16.65 -23.39
CA ARG A 60 7.82 -18.07 -23.38
C ARG A 60 9.33 -18.26 -23.58
N ALA A 61 9.96 -17.41 -24.39
CA ALA A 61 11.42 -17.39 -24.52
C ALA A 61 12.08 -16.97 -23.20
N ALA A 62 11.57 -15.92 -22.52
CA ALA A 62 12.06 -15.49 -21.21
C ALA A 62 11.85 -16.55 -20.11
N ALA A 63 10.73 -17.29 -20.13
CA ALA A 63 10.45 -18.36 -19.18
C ALA A 63 11.38 -19.58 -19.37
N ARG A 64 11.73 -19.94 -20.62
CA ARG A 64 12.70 -21.00 -20.90
C ARG A 64 14.12 -20.67 -20.43
N VAL A 65 14.49 -19.39 -20.44
CA VAL A 65 15.78 -18.93 -19.86
C VAL A 65 15.77 -19.07 -18.34
N LEU A 66 14.65 -18.81 -17.68
CA LEU A 66 14.50 -18.97 -16.22
C LEU A 66 14.59 -20.44 -15.77
N ASP A 67 13.97 -21.36 -16.53
CA ASP A 67 13.91 -22.79 -16.18
C ASP A 67 15.27 -23.49 -16.39
N GLN A 68 16.07 -23.04 -17.35
CA GLN A 68 17.46 -23.50 -17.53
C GLN A 68 18.41 -23.00 -16.41
N THR A 69 18.00 -22.04 -15.58
CA THR A 69 18.85 -21.52 -14.49
C THR A 69 18.70 -22.28 -13.16
N MET A 70 17.76 -23.24 -13.05
CA MET A 70 17.50 -24.03 -11.83
C MET A 70 17.96 -25.50 -11.91
N MET A 71 18.85 -25.86 -12.85
CA MET A 71 19.54 -27.15 -12.84
C MET A 71 21.03 -26.98 -13.19
N VAL A 72 21.84 -26.59 -12.20
CA VAL A 72 23.28 -26.90 -12.17
C VAL A 72 23.61 -27.31 -10.74
N VAL A 73 23.64 -28.63 -10.51
CA VAL A 73 24.30 -29.25 -9.35
C VAL A 73 25.78 -29.33 -9.74
N ASP A 74 26.63 -28.74 -8.91
CA ASP A 74 28.09 -28.70 -9.11
C ASP A 74 28.68 -30.08 -8.77
N GLU A 75 28.73 -30.96 -9.77
CA GLU A 75 29.53 -32.20 -9.74
C GLU A 75 30.94 -31.88 -10.24
N GLY A 76 31.95 -31.96 -9.36
CA GLY A 76 33.34 -32.00 -9.82
C GLY A 76 34.43 -31.57 -8.84
N ILE A 77 34.65 -32.31 -7.74
CA ILE A 77 35.99 -32.41 -7.15
C ILE A 77 36.32 -33.89 -6.91
N SER A 78 36.91 -34.52 -7.91
CA SER A 78 37.90 -35.60 -7.77
C SER A 78 39.18 -35.00 -8.38
N GLN A 79 40.35 -35.03 -7.76
CA GLN A 79 41.20 -36.18 -7.45
C GLN A 79 42.34 -35.70 -6.53
N VAL A 80 42.67 -36.41 -5.44
CA VAL A 80 44.04 -36.86 -5.06
C VAL A 80 43.89 -38.03 -4.08
N GLU A 81 44.65 -39.09 -4.34
CA GLU A 81 44.67 -40.44 -3.73
C GLU A 81 45.41 -40.56 -2.36
N PRO A 82 45.41 -41.73 -1.70
CA PRO A 82 45.38 -41.89 -0.24
C PRO A 82 46.74 -42.24 0.41
N VAL A 83 46.82 -42.13 1.74
CA VAL A 83 47.81 -42.82 2.57
C VAL A 83 47.12 -43.44 3.79
N VAL A 84 47.61 -44.62 4.15
CA VAL A 84 47.05 -45.77 4.86
C VAL A 84 47.36 -45.74 6.37
N ASP A 85 46.65 -46.63 7.12
CA ASP A 85 46.85 -47.13 8.50
C ASP A 85 46.44 -46.23 9.67
N ASP A 86 45.82 -46.70 10.76
CA ASP A 86 45.47 -48.05 11.21
C ASP A 86 44.36 -47.94 12.30
N THR A 87 43.61 -49.01 12.52
CA THR A 87 42.60 -49.19 13.61
C THR A 87 43.30 -49.58 14.95
N PRO A 88 42.67 -49.85 16.13
CA PRO A 88 41.24 -50.03 16.48
C PRO A 88 40.76 -49.51 17.89
N GLU A 89 39.43 -49.51 18.06
CA GLU A 89 38.59 -49.86 19.24
C GLU A 89 39.09 -49.66 20.70
N ASN A 90 38.31 -48.97 21.57
CA ASN A 90 37.36 -49.61 22.52
C ASN A 90 36.78 -48.71 23.64
N HIS A 91 35.52 -49.02 23.97
CA HIS A 91 34.80 -48.94 25.26
C HIS A 91 34.46 -47.63 26.00
N LEU A 92 33.14 -47.34 25.97
CA LEU A 92 32.18 -47.14 27.08
C LEU A 92 32.55 -46.31 28.35
N ALA A 93 31.65 -45.35 28.61
CA ALA A 93 31.17 -44.80 29.89
C ALA A 93 31.90 -43.60 30.53
N GLY A 94 31.13 -42.52 30.75
CA GLY A 94 31.50 -41.44 31.67
C GLY A 94 30.86 -40.11 31.32
N TRP A 95 29.75 -39.78 32.00
CA TRP A 95 29.11 -38.46 31.97
C TRP A 95 30.04 -37.38 32.55
N LEU A 96 30.11 -36.21 31.90
CA LEU A 96 30.07 -34.84 32.45
C LEU A 96 30.65 -33.84 31.42
N GLU A 97 29.83 -32.88 30.99
CA GLU A 97 30.12 -31.67 30.19
C GLU A 97 31.32 -30.84 30.71
N PRO A 98 31.97 -29.91 29.94
CA PRO A 98 31.29 -28.90 29.11
C PRO A 98 31.98 -28.39 27.81
N ASN A 99 31.19 -27.57 27.09
CA ASN A 99 31.57 -26.55 26.09
C ASN A 99 32.01 -27.01 24.68
N VAL A 100 31.02 -27.09 23.78
CA VAL A 100 31.20 -26.69 22.38
C VAL A 100 30.08 -25.72 22.03
N THR A 101 30.48 -24.51 21.65
CA THR A 101 29.65 -23.45 21.06
C THR A 101 28.95 -23.99 19.82
N GLU A 102 27.66 -24.28 19.93
CA GLU A 102 26.78 -24.43 18.77
C GLU A 102 26.69 -23.09 18.05
N ILE A 103 26.99 -23.13 16.75
CA ILE A 103 26.67 -22.08 15.80
C ILE A 103 25.14 -22.05 15.73
N VAL A 104 24.55 -21.11 16.47
CA VAL A 104 23.15 -20.73 16.28
C VAL A 104 23.09 -19.95 14.96
N ASP A 105 22.58 -20.58 13.91
CA ASP A 105 22.11 -19.84 12.75
C ASP A 105 20.94 -18.97 13.20
N ASP A 106 21.18 -17.66 13.30
CA ASP A 106 20.18 -16.68 13.66
C ASP A 106 19.02 -16.71 12.65
N PRO A 107 17.76 -16.73 13.12
CA PRO A 107 16.60 -16.63 12.24
C PRO A 107 16.62 -15.27 11.52
N PRO A 108 16.26 -15.22 10.22
CA PRO A 108 16.21 -13.96 9.49
C PRO A 108 15.23 -12.99 10.16
N ILE A 109 15.75 -11.92 10.75
CA ILE A 109 14.97 -10.79 11.27
C ILE A 109 14.41 -10.03 10.07
N ILE A 110 13.18 -10.36 9.70
CA ILE A 110 12.39 -9.67 8.69
C ILE A 110 11.98 -8.30 9.28
N PRO A 111 12.24 -7.17 8.57
CA PRO A 111 11.84 -5.85 9.03
C PRO A 111 10.33 -5.76 9.32
N LEU A 112 9.97 -4.97 10.33
CA LEU A 112 8.61 -4.63 10.77
C LEU A 112 7.75 -3.87 9.73
N ASP A 113 8.06 -4.02 8.44
CA ASP A 113 7.36 -3.40 7.30
C ASP A 113 6.47 -4.43 6.57
N MET A 114 5.92 -5.39 7.32
CA MET A 114 5.06 -6.48 6.82
C MET A 114 3.75 -6.03 6.15
N PHE A 115 3.47 -4.72 6.08
CA PHE A 115 2.37 -4.20 5.27
C PHE A 115 2.78 -3.81 3.84
N ASN A 116 4.05 -3.95 3.47
CA ASN A 116 4.56 -3.69 2.13
C ASN A 116 5.53 -4.81 1.70
N GLN A 117 5.02 -6.01 1.41
CA GLN A 117 5.76 -6.94 0.55
C GLN A 117 5.41 -6.66 -0.92
N GLU A 118 6.46 -6.73 -1.72
CA GLU A 118 6.53 -6.43 -3.13
C GLU A 118 5.37 -7.03 -3.93
N GLU A 119 4.43 -6.18 -4.36
CA GLU A 119 3.69 -6.46 -5.59
C GLU A 119 4.71 -6.50 -6.73
N SER A 120 5.15 -7.71 -7.09
CA SER A 120 5.48 -8.01 -8.47
C SER A 120 4.21 -7.78 -9.28
N GLY A 121 4.13 -6.61 -9.91
CA GLY A 121 3.12 -6.34 -10.92
C GLY A 121 3.33 -7.28 -12.11
N ASN A 122 2.72 -8.45 -12.04
CA ASN A 122 2.46 -9.32 -13.17
C ASN A 122 0.93 -9.43 -13.33
N GLU A 123 0.29 -8.37 -13.86
CA GLU A 123 -1.09 -8.43 -14.36
C GLU A 123 -1.24 -9.28 -15.64
N ASN A 124 -0.27 -10.18 -15.93
CA ASN A 124 -0.31 -11.07 -17.09
C ASN A 124 -0.10 -12.55 -16.71
N ASP A 125 -0.08 -12.89 -15.42
CA ASP A 125 -0.15 -14.29 -15.00
C ASP A 125 -1.59 -14.83 -15.01
N ASP A 126 -2.63 -13.98 -14.94
CA ASP A 126 -4.04 -14.43 -15.01
C ASP A 126 -4.37 -15.17 -16.32
N ASP A 127 -3.97 -14.65 -17.51
CA ASP A 127 -4.26 -15.31 -18.80
C ASP A 127 -3.45 -16.62 -19.01
N ARG A 128 -2.27 -16.73 -18.39
CA ARG A 128 -1.36 -17.88 -18.54
C ARG A 128 -1.69 -18.96 -17.52
N GLU A 129 -2.10 -18.56 -16.32
CA GLU A 129 -2.75 -19.41 -15.34
C GLU A 129 -4.06 -19.94 -15.93
N GLU A 130 -4.94 -19.15 -16.53
CA GLU A 130 -6.23 -19.63 -17.08
C GLU A 130 -6.06 -20.74 -18.14
N LEU A 131 -5.02 -20.66 -18.99
CA LEU A 131 -4.70 -21.68 -19.99
C LEU A 131 -4.01 -22.94 -19.40
N LEU A 132 -3.24 -22.78 -18.31
CA LEU A 132 -2.63 -23.89 -17.58
C LEU A 132 -3.68 -24.60 -16.69
N TRP A 133 -4.62 -23.84 -16.12
CA TRP A 133 -5.80 -24.30 -15.38
C TRP A 133 -6.73 -25.13 -16.25
N MET A 134 -7.00 -24.71 -17.50
CA MET A 134 -7.82 -25.49 -18.45
C MET A 134 -7.17 -26.83 -18.82
N GLN A 135 -5.84 -26.90 -18.98
CA GLN A 135 -5.12 -28.17 -19.18
C GLN A 135 -5.06 -29.04 -17.91
N PHE A 136 -4.96 -28.42 -16.73
CA PHE A 136 -5.03 -29.12 -15.45
C PHE A 136 -6.44 -29.66 -15.14
N LEU A 137 -7.50 -28.98 -15.58
CA LEU A 137 -8.89 -29.43 -15.47
C LEU A 137 -9.15 -30.70 -16.29
N ASP A 138 -8.60 -30.81 -17.51
CA ASP A 138 -8.72 -32.03 -18.31
C ASP A 138 -7.94 -33.21 -17.69
N ILE A 139 -6.79 -32.93 -17.04
CA ILE A 139 -6.01 -33.93 -16.30
C ILE A 139 -6.72 -34.35 -14.99
N ALA A 140 -7.30 -33.39 -14.26
CA ALA A 140 -8.04 -33.64 -13.03
C ALA A 140 -9.37 -34.38 -13.27
N ILE A 141 -10.08 -34.09 -14.37
CA ILE A 141 -11.26 -34.85 -14.80
C ILE A 141 -10.87 -36.28 -15.20
N GLY A 142 -9.69 -36.46 -15.84
CA GLY A 142 -9.10 -37.78 -16.11
C GLY A 142 -8.70 -38.58 -14.86
N GLN A 143 -8.29 -37.90 -13.78
CA GLN A 143 -7.89 -38.52 -12.51
C GLN A 143 -9.08 -38.82 -11.58
N ILE A 144 -10.15 -38.02 -11.63
CA ILE A 144 -11.42 -38.31 -10.93
C ILE A 144 -12.10 -39.58 -11.51
N SER A 145 -11.83 -39.90 -12.77
CA SER A 145 -12.40 -41.06 -13.46
C SER A 145 -11.61 -42.37 -13.25
N SER A 146 -10.49 -42.34 -12.51
CA SER A 146 -9.55 -43.47 -12.41
C SER A 146 -9.18 -43.91 -10.99
N GLU A 147 -9.85 -43.42 -9.94
CA GLU A 147 -9.79 -44.08 -8.63
C GLU A 147 -10.68 -45.34 -8.62
N PRO A 148 -10.16 -46.52 -8.24
CA PRO A 148 -10.98 -47.72 -8.15
C PRO A 148 -11.98 -47.55 -7.01
N GLU A 149 -13.26 -47.86 -7.26
CA GLU A 149 -14.24 -48.05 -6.20
C GLU A 149 -13.70 -49.12 -5.24
N GLY A 150 -13.28 -48.68 -4.05
CA GLY A 150 -12.86 -49.58 -3.00
C GLY A 150 -13.99 -50.56 -2.73
N LEU A 151 -13.71 -51.86 -2.85
CA LEU A 151 -14.63 -52.96 -2.56
C LEU A 151 -15.28 -52.71 -1.20
N ALA A 152 -16.53 -52.24 -1.24
CA ALA A 152 -17.34 -52.01 -0.06
C ALA A 152 -17.82 -53.37 0.43
N GLU A 153 -17.26 -53.85 1.53
CA GLU A 153 -17.98 -54.80 2.37
C GLU A 153 -19.24 -54.09 2.91
N GLU A 154 -20.38 -54.74 2.69
CA GLU A 154 -21.69 -54.33 3.18
C GLU A 154 -21.67 -54.25 4.71
N THR A 155 -21.56 -53.03 5.27
CA THR A 155 -22.35 -52.55 6.42
C THR A 155 -21.89 -51.16 6.90
N SER A 156 -22.88 -50.28 7.10
CA SER A 156 -22.86 -49.00 7.83
C SER A 156 -22.18 -47.78 7.19
N VAL A 157 -22.97 -46.70 7.01
CA VAL A 157 -22.62 -45.26 6.89
C VAL A 157 -21.35 -44.88 6.10
N PRO A 158 -21.47 -44.08 5.01
CA PRO A 158 -20.33 -43.58 4.24
C PRO A 158 -19.21 -42.97 5.10
N SER A 159 -17.94 -43.21 4.75
CA SER A 159 -16.78 -42.79 5.56
C SER A 159 -16.76 -41.30 5.90
N PHE A 160 -17.29 -40.43 5.02
CA PHE A 160 -17.37 -38.98 5.25
C PHE A 160 -18.32 -38.62 6.41
N ARG A 161 -19.46 -39.31 6.53
CA ARG A 161 -20.43 -39.07 7.62
C ARG A 161 -19.90 -39.48 8.98
N ARG A 162 -19.02 -40.50 9.03
CA ARG A 162 -18.34 -40.90 10.28
C ARG A 162 -17.29 -39.87 10.72
N GLU A 163 -16.66 -39.16 9.79
CA GLU A 163 -15.74 -38.06 10.13
C GLU A 163 -16.50 -36.82 10.61
N GLU A 164 -17.62 -36.46 9.97
CA GLU A 164 -18.49 -35.35 10.42
C GLU A 164 -18.95 -35.54 11.86
N GLU A 165 -19.43 -36.73 12.21
CA GLU A 165 -19.87 -37.04 13.57
C GLU A 165 -18.74 -36.94 14.60
N LYS A 166 -17.51 -37.33 14.24
CA LYS A 166 -16.33 -37.16 15.11
C LYS A 166 -16.00 -35.69 15.34
N ILE A 167 -16.12 -34.86 14.30
CA ILE A 167 -15.84 -33.42 14.38
C ILE A 167 -16.89 -32.72 15.27
N GLU A 168 -18.17 -33.02 15.10
CA GLU A 168 -19.26 -32.42 15.87
C GLU A 168 -19.22 -32.78 17.36
N ASN A 169 -18.67 -33.96 17.68
CA ASN A 169 -18.54 -34.46 19.03
C ASN A 169 -17.24 -34.03 19.74
N VAL A 170 -16.39 -33.19 19.14
CA VAL A 170 -15.18 -32.69 19.79
C VAL A 170 -15.54 -31.82 21.01
N THR A 171 -14.99 -32.17 22.16
CA THR A 171 -15.12 -31.44 23.44
C THR A 171 -13.73 -31.23 24.07
N PRO A 172 -13.60 -30.30 25.03
CA PRO A 172 -12.34 -30.13 25.76
C PRO A 172 -11.86 -31.42 26.46
N ASP A 173 -12.79 -32.30 26.84
CA ASP A 173 -12.49 -33.51 27.61
C ASP A 173 -12.03 -34.68 26.73
N ASN A 174 -12.41 -34.69 25.44
CA ASN A 174 -12.10 -35.80 24.53
C ASN A 174 -11.02 -35.47 23.48
N SER A 175 -10.59 -34.20 23.38
CA SER A 175 -9.49 -33.80 22.50
C SER A 175 -8.45 -32.97 23.24
N ILE A 176 -7.23 -33.51 23.32
CA ILE A 176 -6.04 -32.78 23.79
C ILE A 176 -5.64 -31.63 22.86
N TRP A 177 -6.21 -31.60 21.64
CA TRP A 177 -6.01 -30.57 20.62
C TRP A 177 -7.25 -29.68 20.45
N PHE A 178 -8.18 -29.68 21.42
CA PHE A 178 -9.40 -28.88 21.37
C PHE A 178 -9.11 -27.42 20.96
N PRO A 179 -9.87 -26.84 20.01
CA PRO A 179 -11.10 -27.36 19.40
C PRO A 179 -10.93 -28.26 18.17
N PHE A 180 -9.70 -28.65 17.83
CA PHE A 180 -9.44 -29.58 16.73
C PHE A 180 -9.56 -31.03 17.18
N LEU A 181 -9.86 -31.93 16.25
CA LEU A 181 -9.92 -33.37 16.53
C LEU A 181 -8.54 -33.93 16.93
N ASN A 182 -7.50 -33.49 16.24
CA ASN A 182 -6.10 -33.85 16.50
C ASN A 182 -5.15 -32.81 15.85
N LYS A 183 -3.85 -33.09 15.91
CA LYS A 183 -2.79 -32.21 15.36
C LYS A 183 -2.94 -32.01 13.85
N GLU A 184 -3.27 -33.05 13.11
CA GLU A 184 -3.37 -33.05 11.64
C GLU A 184 -4.51 -32.13 11.17
N TYR A 185 -5.64 -32.10 11.86
CA TYR A 185 -6.74 -31.15 11.58
C TYR A 185 -6.34 -29.70 11.83
N MET A 186 -5.53 -29.45 12.86
CA MET A 186 -4.99 -28.13 13.14
C MET A 186 -3.99 -27.69 12.06
N ILE A 187 -3.05 -28.56 11.66
CA ILE A 187 -2.08 -28.29 10.59
C ILE A 187 -2.78 -28.06 9.26
N ALA A 188 -3.74 -28.92 8.89
CA ALA A 188 -4.52 -28.73 7.68
C ALA A 188 -5.29 -27.40 7.69
N SER A 189 -5.83 -27.01 8.85
CA SER A 189 -6.47 -25.71 9.01
C SER A 189 -5.47 -24.55 8.88
N LEU A 190 -4.20 -24.70 9.24
CA LEU A 190 -3.17 -23.70 8.94
C LEU A 190 -2.86 -23.62 7.43
N LEU A 191 -2.81 -24.78 6.75
CA LEU A 191 -2.47 -24.89 5.33
C LEU A 191 -3.53 -24.30 4.40
N VAL A 192 -4.82 -24.51 4.67
CA VAL A 192 -5.90 -23.95 3.83
C VAL A 192 -5.85 -22.41 3.76
N GLY A 193 -5.12 -21.79 4.68
CA GLY A 193 -4.68 -20.41 4.54
C GLY A 193 -5.38 -19.42 5.45
N TYR A 194 -4.87 -18.20 5.42
CA TYR A 194 -5.25 -17.01 6.20
C TYR A 194 -5.25 -15.76 5.28
N LEU A 195 -5.57 -14.57 5.79
CA LEU A 195 -5.80 -13.33 5.01
C LEU A 195 -4.85 -13.11 3.81
N HIS A 196 -3.55 -13.40 3.95
CA HIS A 196 -2.56 -13.09 2.92
C HIS A 196 -2.11 -14.29 2.07
N LYS A 197 -2.52 -15.51 2.42
CA LYS A 197 -2.12 -16.75 1.73
C LYS A 197 -3.28 -17.73 1.78
N ILE A 198 -4.10 -17.75 0.74
CA ILE A 198 -5.19 -18.71 0.55
C ILE A 198 -4.68 -19.78 -0.41
N ILE A 199 -4.94 -21.05 -0.10
CA ILE A 199 -4.54 -22.17 -0.94
C ILE A 199 -5.78 -22.71 -1.66
N SER A 200 -5.66 -23.00 -2.96
CA SER A 200 -6.72 -23.66 -3.72
C SER A 200 -6.93 -25.10 -3.24
N ARG A 201 -8.14 -25.63 -3.44
CA ARG A 201 -8.43 -27.04 -3.12
C ARG A 201 -7.43 -28.00 -3.76
N ASP A 202 -7.06 -27.75 -5.02
CA ASP A 202 -6.15 -28.63 -5.77
C ASP A 202 -4.72 -28.57 -5.22
N LEU A 203 -4.21 -27.37 -4.92
CA LEU A 203 -2.90 -27.23 -4.29
C LEU A 203 -2.88 -27.87 -2.89
N TYR A 204 -3.97 -27.79 -2.12
CA TYR A 204 -4.08 -28.53 -0.86
C TYR A 204 -4.02 -30.05 -1.07
N HIS A 205 -4.70 -30.59 -2.09
CA HIS A 205 -4.63 -32.01 -2.40
C HIS A 205 -3.22 -32.45 -2.83
N GLN A 206 -2.49 -31.62 -3.58
CA GLN A 206 -1.09 -31.88 -3.93
C GLN A 206 -0.20 -31.91 -2.67
N ILE A 207 -0.32 -30.91 -1.80
CA ILE A 207 0.41 -30.87 -0.52
C ILE A 207 0.08 -32.12 0.32
N ARG A 208 -1.20 -32.47 0.44
CA ARG A 208 -1.63 -33.68 1.16
C ARG A 208 -1.01 -34.95 0.58
N ALA A 209 -0.94 -35.09 -0.74
CA ALA A 209 -0.30 -36.24 -1.39
C ALA A 209 1.20 -36.33 -1.04
N VAL A 210 1.92 -35.20 -1.08
CA VAL A 210 3.34 -35.14 -0.71
C VAL A 210 3.55 -35.52 0.77
N PHE A 211 2.71 -35.02 1.68
CA PHE A 211 2.78 -35.35 3.09
C PHE A 211 2.47 -36.84 3.38
N THR A 212 1.64 -37.46 2.55
CA THR A 212 1.34 -38.90 2.64
C THR A 212 2.59 -39.75 2.41
N VAL A 213 3.53 -39.30 1.56
CA VAL A 213 4.83 -39.96 1.34
C VAL A 213 5.67 -40.01 2.62
N TYR A 214 5.55 -38.99 3.48
CA TYR A 214 6.20 -38.92 4.79
C TYR A 214 5.34 -39.51 5.92
N HIS A 215 4.33 -40.33 5.59
CA HIS A 215 3.39 -40.93 6.54
C HIS A 215 2.59 -39.92 7.38
N ILE A 216 2.45 -38.68 6.93
CA ILE A 216 1.58 -37.68 7.57
C ILE A 216 0.22 -37.67 6.87
N GLN A 217 -0.82 -38.08 7.59
CA GLN A 217 -2.18 -38.21 7.05
C GLN A 217 -3.00 -36.94 7.33
N LEU A 218 -2.93 -35.96 6.42
CA LEU A 218 -3.78 -34.78 6.52
C LEU A 218 -5.24 -35.11 6.15
N PRO A 219 -6.24 -34.52 6.84
CA PRO A 219 -7.65 -34.71 6.52
C PRO A 219 -8.01 -34.26 5.10
N ARG A 220 -9.14 -34.79 4.59
CA ARG A 220 -9.69 -34.34 3.31
C ARG A 220 -10.16 -32.88 3.41
N TRP A 221 -10.20 -32.20 2.26
CA TRP A 221 -10.60 -30.79 2.17
C TRP A 221 -11.98 -30.55 2.80
N GLU A 222 -12.93 -31.44 2.57
CA GLU A 222 -14.28 -31.41 3.11
C GLU A 222 -14.27 -31.49 4.64
N ALA A 223 -13.46 -32.38 5.21
CA ALA A 223 -13.32 -32.53 6.66
C ALA A 223 -12.69 -31.28 7.30
N VAL A 224 -11.74 -30.62 6.63
CA VAL A 224 -11.17 -29.34 7.09
C VAL A 224 -12.21 -28.22 7.04
N ARG A 225 -13.02 -28.15 5.97
CA ARG A 225 -14.11 -27.18 5.87
C ARG A 225 -15.15 -27.38 6.97
N GLN A 226 -15.52 -28.62 7.24
CA GLN A 226 -16.44 -28.96 8.31
C GLN A 226 -15.86 -28.57 9.68
N MET A 227 -14.60 -28.93 9.95
CA MET A 227 -13.90 -28.51 11.17
C MET A 227 -13.90 -27.00 11.37
N ARG A 228 -13.57 -26.22 10.33
CA ARG A 228 -13.61 -24.76 10.38
C ARG A 228 -15.03 -24.23 10.60
N ALA A 229 -16.05 -24.86 10.02
CA ALA A 229 -17.46 -24.50 10.25
C ALA A 229 -17.90 -24.78 11.69
N THR A 230 -17.54 -25.94 12.24
CA THR A 230 -17.81 -26.31 13.64
C THR A 230 -17.12 -25.33 14.59
N ILE A 231 -15.84 -25.04 14.37
CA ILE A 231 -15.08 -24.05 15.16
C ILE A 231 -15.71 -22.66 15.07
N ARG A 232 -16.09 -22.21 13.87
CA ARG A 232 -16.80 -20.93 13.69
C ARG A 232 -18.12 -20.91 14.46
N SER A 233 -18.85 -22.02 14.52
CA SER A 233 -20.10 -22.12 15.30
C SER A 233 -19.88 -22.06 16.83
N MET A 234 -18.69 -22.41 17.29
CA MET A 234 -18.27 -22.27 18.70
C MET A 234 -17.96 -20.80 19.04
N SER A 235 -17.39 -20.05 18.09
CA SER A 235 -17.26 -18.60 18.22
C SER A 235 -18.60 -17.90 17.99
N ASN A 236 -18.81 -16.72 18.59
CA ASN A 236 -20.06 -16.00 18.42
C ASN A 236 -20.21 -15.30 17.05
N HIS A 237 -19.34 -15.58 16.07
CA HIS A 237 -19.36 -14.88 14.78
C HIS A 237 -20.59 -15.23 13.93
N SER A 238 -21.57 -14.33 13.94
CA SER A 238 -22.71 -14.38 13.06
C SER A 238 -22.40 -13.65 11.75
N ILE A 239 -22.80 -14.28 10.63
CA ILE A 239 -22.80 -13.59 9.33
C ILE A 239 -24.11 -12.83 9.25
N ILE A 240 -24.00 -11.51 9.29
CA ILE A 240 -25.15 -10.63 9.12
C ILE A 240 -25.48 -10.60 7.63
N GLN A 241 -26.64 -11.16 7.28
CA GLN A 241 -27.28 -10.95 5.99
C GLN A 241 -28.25 -9.79 6.12
N LYS A 242 -28.05 -8.74 5.33
CA LYS A 242 -29.00 -7.64 5.19
C LYS A 242 -29.22 -7.35 3.72
N GLU A 243 -30.38 -6.82 3.41
CA GLU A 243 -30.66 -6.32 2.07
C GLU A 243 -30.22 -4.87 1.97
N SER A 244 -29.51 -4.52 0.90
CA SER A 244 -29.16 -3.13 0.62
C SER A 244 -30.40 -2.32 0.21
N VAL A 245 -30.27 -1.00 0.14
CA VAL A 245 -31.32 -0.11 -0.40
C VAL A 245 -31.67 -0.39 -1.88
N PHE A 246 -30.89 -1.23 -2.57
CA PHE A 246 -31.10 -1.62 -3.97
C PHE A 246 -31.54 -3.08 -4.13
N ASN A 247 -32.13 -3.67 -3.08
CA ASN A 247 -32.61 -5.05 -3.06
C ASN A 247 -31.53 -6.09 -3.40
N GLN A 248 -30.28 -5.78 -3.06
CA GLN A 248 -29.15 -6.70 -3.21
C GLN A 248 -28.79 -7.29 -1.84
N PRO A 249 -28.66 -8.62 -1.69
CA PRO A 249 -28.20 -9.23 -0.46
C PRO A 249 -26.75 -8.84 -0.18
N MET A 250 -26.50 -8.35 1.03
CA MET A 250 -25.21 -7.95 1.55
C MET A 250 -24.86 -8.83 2.75
N PHE A 251 -23.60 -9.25 2.83
CA PHE A 251 -23.09 -10.08 3.90
C PHE A 251 -21.95 -9.35 4.61
N GLY A 252 -21.94 -9.40 5.93
CA GLY A 252 -20.89 -8.81 6.75
C GLY A 252 -20.73 -9.53 8.08
N LEU A 253 -19.67 -9.17 8.80
CA LEU A 253 -19.45 -9.63 10.17
C LEU A 253 -20.00 -8.59 11.15
N ASP A 254 -20.47 -9.03 12.32
CA ASP A 254 -20.88 -8.10 13.38
C ASP A 254 -19.64 -7.45 14.01
N MET A 255 -19.54 -6.14 13.88
CA MET A 255 -18.45 -5.35 14.47
C MET A 255 -18.40 -5.49 16.00
N LYS A 256 -19.54 -5.68 16.69
CA LYS A 256 -19.59 -5.88 18.14
C LYS A 256 -18.95 -7.20 18.55
N GLU A 257 -19.17 -8.25 17.77
CA GLU A 257 -18.57 -9.57 18.00
C GLU A 257 -17.06 -9.51 17.78
N LEU A 258 -16.60 -8.85 16.71
CA LEU A 258 -15.17 -8.67 16.44
C LEU A 258 -14.45 -7.89 17.55
N ILE A 259 -15.06 -6.79 18.02
CA ILE A 259 -14.50 -5.99 19.13
C ILE A 259 -14.51 -6.80 20.43
N ALA A 260 -15.56 -7.56 20.71
CA ALA A 260 -15.63 -8.41 21.89
C ALA A 260 -14.50 -9.45 21.88
N ASP A 261 -14.20 -10.05 20.72
CA ASP A 261 -13.10 -10.99 20.58
C ASP A 261 -11.73 -10.34 20.83
N ASP A 262 -11.49 -9.15 20.27
CA ASP A 262 -10.27 -8.37 20.53
C ASP A 262 -10.10 -8.03 22.03
N LEU A 263 -11.20 -7.72 22.73
CA LEU A 263 -11.23 -7.50 24.18
C LEU A 263 -10.95 -8.78 24.99
N MET A 264 -11.37 -9.93 24.48
CA MET A 264 -11.17 -11.25 25.11
C MET A 264 -9.82 -11.89 24.76
N ASN A 265 -9.03 -11.24 23.90
CA ASN A 265 -7.75 -11.76 23.45
C ASN A 265 -6.62 -11.24 24.34
N PRO A 266 -5.90 -12.10 25.08
CA PRO A 266 -4.86 -11.68 26.01
C PRO A 266 -3.66 -10.99 25.32
N LEU A 267 -3.49 -11.19 24.01
CA LEU A 267 -2.42 -10.54 23.24
C LEU A 267 -2.85 -9.21 22.59
N VAL A 268 -4.15 -8.96 22.45
CA VAL A 268 -4.67 -7.73 21.80
C VAL A 268 -5.16 -6.74 22.84
N ALA A 269 -5.92 -7.20 23.84
CA ALA A 269 -6.51 -6.36 24.87
C ALA A 269 -5.53 -5.40 25.58
N PRO A 270 -4.27 -5.80 25.90
CA PRO A 270 -3.30 -4.89 26.52
C PRO A 270 -2.86 -3.72 25.62
N HIS A 271 -3.10 -3.80 24.31
CA HIS A 271 -2.75 -2.77 23.33
C HIS A 271 -3.95 -1.87 22.95
N LEU A 272 -5.15 -2.12 23.50
CA LEU A 272 -6.32 -1.29 23.26
C LEU A 272 -6.31 -0.08 24.20
N GLU A 273 -6.46 1.11 23.62
CA GLU A 273 -6.60 2.37 24.36
C GLU A 273 -8.07 2.77 24.41
N PHE A 274 -8.61 2.89 25.62
CA PHE A 274 -10.04 3.18 25.82
C PHE A 274 -10.33 4.65 26.15
N VAL A 275 -9.32 5.41 26.56
CA VAL A 275 -9.50 6.77 27.07
C VAL A 275 -8.71 7.75 26.19
N PRO A 276 -9.31 8.88 25.79
CA PRO A 276 -8.58 9.97 25.17
C PRO A 276 -7.44 10.50 26.07
N GLU A 277 -6.40 11.05 25.46
CA GLU A 277 -5.22 11.58 26.15
C GLU A 277 -5.06 13.08 25.83
N GLU A 278 -5.12 13.96 26.83
CA GLU A 278 -4.86 15.38 26.62
C GLU A 278 -3.34 15.62 26.56
N ALA A 279 -2.83 15.82 25.34
CA ALA A 279 -1.41 16.02 25.12
C ALA A 279 -0.99 17.51 25.22
N HIS A 280 -1.91 18.41 25.59
CA HIS A 280 -1.70 19.87 25.71
C HIS A 280 -1.08 20.52 24.46
N GLY A 281 -1.39 19.98 23.28
CA GLY A 281 -0.83 20.47 22.02
C GLY A 281 0.62 20.04 21.75
N THR A 282 1.19 19.16 22.57
CA THR A 282 2.57 18.66 22.44
C THR A 282 2.62 17.15 22.20
N ASP A 283 3.66 16.65 21.53
CA ASP A 283 3.93 15.22 21.29
C ASP A 283 2.71 14.41 20.80
N ILE A 284 2.09 14.87 19.71
CA ILE A 284 0.88 14.27 19.13
C ILE A 284 1.24 13.27 18.04
N TYR A 285 0.87 12.01 18.22
CA TYR A 285 1.18 10.91 17.30
C TYR A 285 0.11 9.82 17.20
N LYS A 286 -0.99 9.89 17.96
CA LYS A 286 -2.06 8.88 17.95
C LYS A 286 -3.46 9.48 18.03
N PHE A 287 -4.47 8.71 17.60
CA PHE A 287 -5.85 9.19 17.56
C PHE A 287 -6.42 9.54 18.94
N ALA A 288 -6.04 8.83 20.00
CA ALA A 288 -6.51 9.13 21.36
C ALA A 288 -6.18 10.57 21.81
N GLN A 289 -5.15 11.19 21.21
CA GLN A 289 -4.73 12.57 21.50
C GLN A 289 -5.46 13.62 20.65
N SER A 290 -6.40 13.22 19.78
CA SER A 290 -7.00 14.14 18.82
C SER A 290 -8.14 14.96 19.42
N THR A 291 -8.25 16.20 18.96
CA THR A 291 -9.30 17.12 19.40
C THR A 291 -10.70 16.59 19.13
N LYS A 292 -10.91 15.75 18.08
CA LYS A 292 -12.21 15.11 17.84
C LYS A 292 -12.66 14.29 19.04
N TRP A 293 -11.79 13.42 19.55
CA TRP A 293 -12.10 12.55 20.68
C TRP A 293 -12.21 13.34 22.00
N LEU A 294 -11.35 14.34 22.17
CA LEU A 294 -11.32 15.15 23.40
C LEU A 294 -12.51 16.14 23.51
N LYS A 295 -12.87 16.82 22.41
CA LYS A 295 -13.69 18.04 22.45
C LYS A 295 -14.92 18.06 21.55
N HIS A 296 -15.04 17.15 20.57
CA HIS A 296 -16.09 17.26 19.52
C HIS A 296 -17.06 16.07 19.45
N LEU A 297 -16.99 15.10 20.37
CA LEU A 297 -18.04 14.09 20.54
C LEU A 297 -19.12 14.60 21.49
N ASP A 298 -20.35 14.13 21.43
CA ASP A 298 -21.35 14.52 22.42
C ASP A 298 -20.99 13.94 23.80
N SER A 299 -21.42 14.58 24.89
CA SER A 299 -21.03 14.17 26.25
C SER A 299 -21.51 12.77 26.62
N ASP A 300 -22.61 12.30 26.02
CA ASP A 300 -23.14 10.94 26.13
C ASP A 300 -22.35 9.91 25.32
N LEU A 301 -21.54 10.36 24.34
CA LEU A 301 -20.68 9.53 23.50
C LEU A 301 -19.20 9.54 23.95
N ARG A 302 -18.81 10.45 24.84
CA ARG A 302 -17.44 10.51 25.40
C ARG A 302 -17.27 9.57 26.57
N VAL A 303 -16.02 9.13 26.77
CA VAL A 303 -15.61 8.59 28.08
C VAL A 303 -15.65 9.73 29.08
N GLN A 304 -16.43 9.51 30.13
CA GLN A 304 -16.80 10.46 31.17
C GLN A 304 -15.58 10.82 32.05
N MET A 305 -15.13 12.09 32.17
CA MET A 305 -14.05 12.45 33.14
C MET A 305 -13.99 13.97 33.47
N VAL A 306 -13.66 14.32 34.73
CA VAL A 306 -13.30 15.66 35.25
C VAL A 306 -12.13 15.53 36.24
N GLU A 307 -11.20 16.49 36.26
CA GLU A 307 -10.10 16.53 37.23
C GLU A 307 -10.33 17.58 38.34
N ALA A 308 -10.15 17.18 39.61
CA ALA A 308 -10.15 18.06 40.78
C ALA A 308 -9.06 17.65 41.78
N GLN A 309 -8.31 18.64 42.30
CA GLN A 309 -7.19 18.42 43.24
C GLN A 309 -6.15 17.38 42.76
N ASN A 310 -5.75 17.42 41.48
CA ASN A 310 -4.89 16.42 40.82
C ASN A 310 -5.46 14.98 40.81
N LYS A 311 -6.80 14.82 40.73
CA LYS A 311 -7.45 13.50 40.69
C LYS A 311 -8.67 13.49 39.75
N HIS A 312 -8.87 12.41 39.00
CA HIS A 312 -9.92 12.27 37.99
C HIS A 312 -11.23 11.62 38.53
N PHE A 313 -12.41 12.14 38.13
CA PHE A 313 -13.78 11.78 38.56
C PHE A 313 -14.76 11.67 37.36
N TYR A 314 -15.90 10.94 37.44
CA TYR A 314 -16.88 10.66 36.35
C TYR A 314 -18.27 11.35 36.60
N ILE A 315 -19.14 11.52 35.57
CA ILE A 315 -20.21 12.58 35.34
C ILE A 315 -21.40 12.73 36.33
N PHE A 316 -21.85 13.98 36.61
CA PHE A 316 -23.25 14.58 36.56
C PHE A 316 -23.44 15.93 37.33
N GLU A 317 -22.90 17.08 36.87
CA GLU A 317 -23.33 18.43 37.37
C GLU A 317 -23.22 19.55 36.29
N PRO A 318 -24.15 20.53 36.20
CA PRO A 318 -24.18 21.53 35.11
C PRO A 318 -23.61 22.92 35.50
N VAL A 319 -22.85 23.57 34.61
CA VAL A 319 -22.55 25.03 34.65
C VAL A 319 -22.35 25.63 33.24
N GLN A 320 -22.87 26.84 33.03
CA GLN A 320 -22.87 27.66 31.80
C GLN A 320 -21.72 28.69 31.80
N LEU A 321 -21.21 29.14 30.64
CA LEU A 321 -20.67 30.51 30.40
C LEU A 321 -20.38 30.82 28.89
N LYS A 322 -19.84 32.03 28.64
CA LYS A 322 -20.16 33.05 27.63
C LYS A 322 -19.05 33.35 26.57
N ASP A 323 -19.44 33.53 25.30
CA ASP A 323 -19.08 34.67 24.41
C ASP A 323 -17.84 34.70 23.42
N PHE A 324 -18.14 34.45 22.12
CA PHE A 324 -17.87 35.23 20.86
C PHE A 324 -16.52 35.32 20.05
N HIS A 325 -16.41 34.46 18.99
CA HIS A 325 -16.14 34.66 17.51
C HIS A 325 -14.89 35.32 16.84
N ILE A 326 -14.52 34.72 15.66
CA ILE A 326 -13.96 35.35 14.41
C ILE A 326 -14.59 34.64 13.18
N CYS A 327 -14.83 35.34 12.05
CA CYS A 327 -15.64 34.85 10.89
C CYS A 327 -14.80 34.41 9.66
N PRO A 328 -14.65 33.10 9.39
CA PRO A 328 -14.17 32.56 8.12
C PRO A 328 -15.34 32.39 7.13
N ASN A 329 -15.05 32.04 5.87
CA ASN A 329 -16.08 31.56 4.94
C ASN A 329 -16.96 30.52 5.66
N GLN A 330 -18.28 30.71 5.63
CA GLN A 330 -19.19 29.81 6.34
C GLN A 330 -18.99 28.39 5.81
N LEU A 331 -18.42 27.52 6.65
CA LEU A 331 -18.40 26.10 6.38
C LEU A 331 -19.85 25.63 6.35
N ARG A 332 -20.18 24.87 5.31
CA ARG A 332 -21.45 24.17 5.20
C ARG A 332 -21.71 23.34 6.47
N THR A 333 -22.98 23.22 6.85
CA THR A 333 -23.38 22.33 7.96
C THR A 333 -23.88 20.97 7.47
N THR A 334 -23.98 19.99 8.36
CA THR A 334 -24.57 18.68 8.02
C THR A 334 -26.06 18.81 7.68
N GLU A 335 -26.77 19.74 8.30
CA GLU A 335 -28.18 20.06 7.99
C GLU A 335 -28.31 20.65 6.58
N GLU A 336 -27.45 21.60 6.21
CA GLU A 336 -27.43 22.14 4.85
C GLU A 336 -27.07 21.05 3.83
N THR A 337 -26.11 20.17 4.13
CA THR A 337 -25.74 19.03 3.27
C THR A 337 -26.92 18.07 3.07
N SER A 338 -27.68 17.81 4.14
CA SER A 338 -28.86 16.94 4.10
C SER A 338 -29.97 17.55 3.25
N LYS A 339 -30.28 18.84 3.49
CA LYS A 339 -31.26 19.60 2.70
C LYS A 339 -30.88 19.67 1.22
N ASN A 340 -29.59 19.87 0.93
CA ASN A 340 -29.09 19.90 -0.45
C ASN A 340 -29.20 18.51 -1.13
N SER A 341 -29.10 17.40 -0.39
CA SER A 341 -29.38 16.06 -0.94
C SER A 341 -30.87 15.91 -1.29
N GLU A 342 -31.77 16.37 -0.43
CA GLU A 342 -33.22 16.39 -0.68
C GLU A 342 -33.59 17.29 -1.88
N GLU A 343 -32.94 18.46 -2.02
CA GLU A 343 -33.10 19.35 -3.18
C GLU A 343 -32.64 18.65 -4.47
N LEU A 344 -31.53 17.91 -4.43
CA LEU A 344 -31.03 17.16 -5.60
C LEU A 344 -32.00 16.06 -6.05
N TRP A 345 -32.63 15.37 -5.09
CA TRP A 345 -33.68 14.39 -5.39
C TRP A 345 -34.91 15.07 -6.01
N THR A 346 -35.33 16.21 -5.46
CA THR A 346 -36.44 17.00 -6.03
C THR A 346 -36.14 17.45 -7.46
N TYR A 347 -34.93 17.95 -7.71
CA TYR A 347 -34.49 18.40 -9.04
C TYR A 347 -34.44 17.27 -10.07
N THR A 348 -34.18 16.03 -9.64
CA THR A 348 -34.20 14.84 -10.52
C THR A 348 -35.57 14.69 -11.20
N LYS A 349 -36.66 14.98 -10.48
CA LYS A 349 -38.03 14.88 -11.01
C LYS A 349 -38.35 15.96 -12.05
N GLU A 350 -37.59 17.06 -12.06
CA GLU A 350 -37.77 18.19 -12.97
C GLU A 350 -36.92 18.08 -14.25
N THR A 351 -35.84 17.29 -14.24
CA THR A 351 -34.89 17.23 -15.34
C THR A 351 -34.63 15.81 -15.82
N LEU A 352 -34.79 15.54 -17.11
CA LEU A 352 -34.50 14.24 -17.74
C LEU A 352 -33.07 14.16 -18.30
N ASN A 353 -32.13 14.90 -17.72
CA ASN A 353 -30.78 15.04 -18.26
C ASN A 353 -29.72 14.77 -17.17
N PRO A 354 -28.95 13.67 -17.28
CA PRO A 354 -27.88 13.32 -16.35
C PRO A 354 -26.81 14.41 -16.18
N ASP A 355 -26.41 15.09 -17.26
CA ASP A 355 -25.40 16.15 -17.21
C ASP A 355 -25.90 17.38 -16.42
N LYS A 356 -27.20 17.69 -16.52
CA LYS A 356 -27.82 18.75 -15.71
C LYS A 356 -27.86 18.37 -14.23
N LEU A 357 -28.15 17.11 -13.92
CA LEU A 357 -28.12 16.60 -12.55
C LEU A 357 -26.71 16.67 -11.97
N ASP A 358 -25.69 16.24 -12.71
CA ASP A 358 -24.29 16.31 -12.27
C ASP A 358 -23.84 17.76 -12.05
N LYS A 359 -24.28 18.68 -12.91
CA LYS A 359 -24.04 20.12 -12.73
C LYS A 359 -24.71 20.66 -11.47
N LYS A 360 -25.99 20.32 -11.23
CA LYS A 360 -26.73 20.73 -10.03
C LYS A 360 -26.13 20.11 -8.76
N SER A 361 -25.71 18.86 -8.81
CA SER A 361 -24.97 18.18 -7.73
C SER A 361 -23.67 18.91 -7.39
N ALA A 362 -22.93 19.38 -8.40
CA ALA A 362 -21.74 20.20 -8.20
C ALA A 362 -22.05 21.59 -7.63
N GLU A 363 -23.13 22.25 -8.09
CA GLU A 363 -23.61 23.55 -7.57
C GLU A 363 -24.04 23.45 -6.10
N LEU A 364 -24.80 22.42 -5.76
CA LEU A 364 -25.20 22.09 -4.38
C LEU A 364 -24.03 21.51 -3.57
N ALA A 365 -22.92 21.17 -4.23
CA ALA A 365 -21.75 20.46 -3.73
C ALA A 365 -22.10 19.24 -2.86
N VAL A 366 -23.09 18.45 -3.26
CA VAL A 366 -23.49 17.19 -2.60
C VAL A 366 -23.27 16.04 -3.56
N ARG A 367 -22.60 14.99 -3.09
CA ARG A 367 -22.28 13.79 -3.87
C ARG A 367 -22.81 12.52 -3.23
N ASP A 368 -24.09 12.53 -2.87
CA ASP A 368 -24.79 11.37 -2.32
C ASP A 368 -24.95 10.28 -3.39
N GLN A 369 -24.12 9.24 -3.32
CA GLN A 369 -24.13 8.14 -4.30
C GLN A 369 -25.41 7.31 -4.27
N ILE A 370 -26.10 7.25 -3.12
CA ILE A 370 -27.36 6.51 -3.01
C ILE A 370 -28.44 7.27 -3.77
N ASN A 371 -28.61 8.56 -3.45
CA ASN A 371 -29.53 9.46 -4.12
C ASN A 371 -29.27 9.48 -5.64
N LEU A 372 -28.02 9.71 -6.07
CA LEU A 372 -27.65 9.72 -7.51
C LEU A 372 -27.98 8.40 -8.22
N LYS A 373 -27.92 7.25 -7.54
CA LYS A 373 -28.27 5.96 -8.13
C LYS A 373 -29.78 5.81 -8.30
N PHE A 374 -30.58 6.31 -7.35
CA PHE A 374 -32.03 6.41 -7.52
C PHE A 374 -32.39 7.38 -8.65
N SER A 375 -31.71 8.53 -8.73
CA SER A 375 -31.92 9.49 -9.83
C SER A 375 -31.66 8.88 -11.20
N ARG A 376 -30.61 8.07 -11.34
CA ARG A 376 -30.34 7.35 -12.59
C ARG A 376 -31.44 6.34 -12.94
N ARG A 377 -32.02 5.62 -11.96
CA ARG A 377 -33.16 4.73 -12.22
C ARG A 377 -34.35 5.47 -12.82
N VAL A 378 -34.61 6.70 -12.40
CA VAL A 378 -35.65 7.56 -12.99
C VAL A 378 -35.33 7.88 -14.45
N PHE A 379 -34.06 8.22 -14.74
CA PHE A 379 -33.63 8.51 -16.11
C PHE A 379 -33.69 7.29 -17.02
N ASP A 380 -33.24 6.14 -16.56
CA ASP A 380 -33.28 4.89 -17.32
C ASP A 380 -34.73 4.51 -17.67
N PHE A 381 -35.65 4.61 -16.70
CA PHE A 381 -37.08 4.39 -16.89
C PHE A 381 -37.70 5.33 -17.92
N GLN A 382 -37.30 6.60 -17.90
CA GLN A 382 -37.79 7.61 -18.84
C GLN A 382 -37.22 7.43 -20.25
N GLN A 383 -35.96 7.01 -20.38
CA GLN A 383 -35.37 6.66 -21.66
C GLN A 383 -36.07 5.44 -22.28
N GLU A 384 -36.41 4.44 -21.47
CA GLU A 384 -37.20 3.28 -21.91
C GLU A 384 -38.60 3.71 -22.39
N LYS A 385 -39.28 4.59 -21.63
CA LYS A 385 -40.58 5.17 -22.01
C LYS A 385 -40.52 5.88 -23.37
N ILE A 386 -39.51 6.72 -23.58
CA ILE A 386 -39.29 7.44 -24.84
C ILE A 386 -38.98 6.46 -25.98
N ALA A 387 -38.19 5.42 -25.73
CA ALA A 387 -37.85 4.41 -26.72
C ALA A 387 -39.09 3.65 -27.19
N LEU A 388 -39.96 3.19 -26.28
CA LEU A 388 -41.22 2.51 -26.60
C LEU A 388 -42.17 3.39 -27.41
N LEU A 389 -42.30 4.67 -27.04
CA LEU A 389 -43.09 5.65 -27.79
C LEU A 389 -42.53 5.88 -29.20
N SER A 390 -41.21 5.86 -29.35
CA SER A 390 -40.55 6.06 -30.65
C SER A 390 -40.68 4.86 -31.60
N THR A 391 -40.84 3.65 -31.07
CA THR A 391 -41.08 2.42 -31.85
C THR A 391 -42.56 2.18 -32.15
N GLY A 392 -43.46 2.98 -31.58
CA GLY A 392 -44.92 2.88 -31.78
C GLY A 392 -45.58 1.75 -30.98
N GLU A 393 -44.89 1.23 -29.95
CA GLU A 393 -45.44 0.22 -29.05
C GLU A 393 -46.39 0.84 -28.02
N GLU A 394 -47.42 0.10 -27.60
CA GLU A 394 -48.32 0.56 -26.53
C GLU A 394 -47.58 0.63 -25.20
N LEU A 395 -47.74 1.76 -24.51
CA LEU A 395 -47.06 1.99 -23.24
C LEU A 395 -47.66 1.07 -22.15
N PRO A 396 -46.85 0.28 -21.44
CA PRO A 396 -47.34 -0.50 -20.30
C PRO A 396 -47.98 0.40 -19.23
N THR A 397 -49.04 -0.08 -18.55
CA THR A 397 -49.79 0.71 -17.56
C THR A 397 -48.90 1.29 -16.44
N HIS A 398 -47.88 0.54 -16.03
CA HIS A 398 -46.92 0.97 -15.00
C HIS A 398 -45.96 2.09 -15.47
N MET A 399 -45.84 2.31 -16.79
CA MET A 399 -45.01 3.36 -17.41
C MET A 399 -45.80 4.63 -17.75
N MET A 400 -47.11 4.66 -17.50
CA MET A 400 -47.93 5.84 -17.69
C MET A 400 -47.45 7.02 -16.83
N GLN A 401 -46.89 6.72 -15.66
CA GLN A 401 -46.31 7.69 -14.74
C GLN A 401 -44.90 8.10 -15.17
N ASP A 402 -44.39 9.20 -14.59
CA ASP A 402 -43.06 9.71 -14.92
C ASP A 402 -41.95 9.20 -13.98
N VAL A 403 -42.32 8.58 -12.87
CA VAL A 403 -41.39 7.99 -11.91
C VAL A 403 -41.85 6.55 -11.67
N PRO A 404 -40.92 5.58 -11.54
CA PRO A 404 -41.28 4.22 -11.16
C PRO A 404 -42.09 4.20 -9.86
N GLN A 405 -43.22 3.49 -9.84
CA GLN A 405 -44.11 3.40 -8.66
C GLN A 405 -43.33 2.97 -7.39
N GLU A 406 -42.39 2.02 -7.51
CA GLU A 406 -41.52 1.59 -6.41
C GLU A 406 -40.79 2.75 -5.72
N LEU A 407 -40.37 3.77 -6.48
CA LEU A 407 -39.65 4.92 -5.94
C LEU A 407 -40.60 5.95 -5.32
N LEU A 408 -41.82 6.08 -5.84
CA LEU A 408 -42.87 6.90 -5.22
C LEU A 408 -43.30 6.29 -3.88
N ASP A 409 -43.52 4.98 -3.85
CA ASP A 409 -43.86 4.25 -2.62
C ASP A 409 -42.73 4.36 -1.59
N MET A 410 -41.47 4.31 -2.04
CA MET A 410 -40.30 4.49 -1.16
C MET A 410 -40.17 5.93 -0.67
N GLU A 411 -40.45 6.93 -1.50
CA GLU A 411 -40.47 8.34 -1.11
C GLU A 411 -41.53 8.62 -0.04
N GLU A 412 -42.71 7.99 -0.15
CA GLU A 412 -43.80 8.13 0.81
C GLU A 412 -43.54 7.37 2.12
N ASN A 413 -43.12 6.11 2.05
CA ASN A 413 -43.08 5.21 3.20
C ASN A 413 -41.70 5.09 3.86
N GLU A 414 -40.62 5.29 3.08
CA GLU A 414 -39.25 4.98 3.50
C GLU A 414 -38.22 6.01 3.00
N LEU A 415 -38.58 7.30 2.97
CA LEU A 415 -37.77 8.40 2.44
C LEU A 415 -36.28 8.35 2.84
N GLN A 416 -36.01 7.89 4.06
CA GLN A 416 -34.66 7.79 4.61
C GLN A 416 -33.76 6.78 3.89
N ARG A 417 -34.32 5.76 3.24
CA ARG A 417 -33.56 4.79 2.43
C ARG A 417 -33.04 5.40 1.13
N MET A 418 -33.60 6.53 0.70
CA MET A 418 -33.22 7.22 -0.55
C MET A 418 -31.95 8.06 -0.42
N PHE A 419 -31.48 8.29 0.81
CA PHE A 419 -30.33 9.13 1.12
C PHE A 419 -29.23 8.36 1.85
N ASN A 420 -28.02 8.91 1.84
CA ASN A 420 -26.89 8.33 2.56
C ASN A 420 -27.15 8.28 4.08
N PRO A 421 -27.13 7.09 4.74
CA PRO A 421 -27.40 6.98 6.17
C PRO A 421 -26.39 7.73 7.04
N PHE A 422 -25.19 8.04 6.54
CA PHE A 422 -24.21 8.87 7.25
C PHE A 422 -24.70 10.28 7.54
N LEU A 423 -25.68 10.81 6.78
CA LEU A 423 -26.29 12.12 7.04
C LEU A 423 -27.05 12.16 8.38
N LYS A 424 -27.33 11.00 8.99
CA LYS A 424 -28.06 10.86 10.26
C LYS A 424 -27.27 10.12 11.34
N LEU A 425 -25.99 9.84 11.09
CA LEU A 425 -25.17 9.11 12.04
C LEU A 425 -24.84 10.01 13.24
N LYS A 426 -25.30 9.62 14.44
CA LYS A 426 -25.01 10.36 15.68
C LYS A 426 -23.51 10.45 15.91
N GLY A 427 -23.03 11.64 16.30
CA GLY A 427 -21.61 11.90 16.55
C GLY A 427 -20.74 12.08 15.29
N PHE A 428 -21.33 12.03 14.08
CA PHE A 428 -20.64 12.21 12.80
C PHE A 428 -21.15 13.47 12.07
N ASP A 429 -20.26 14.41 11.81
CA ASP A 429 -20.49 15.61 11.02
C ASP A 429 -19.91 15.39 9.61
N THR A 430 -20.76 15.32 8.59
CA THR A 430 -20.31 14.95 7.24
C THR A 430 -19.33 15.94 6.62
N VAL A 431 -19.33 17.19 7.09
CA VAL A 431 -18.45 18.25 6.57
C VAL A 431 -17.13 18.27 7.34
N ARG A 432 -17.19 18.18 8.68
CA ARG A 432 -16.01 18.29 9.54
C ARG A 432 -15.30 16.97 9.78
N ASP A 433 -16.00 15.85 9.66
CA ASP A 433 -15.48 14.52 9.94
C ASP A 433 -15.03 13.74 8.70
N THR A 434 -14.97 14.41 7.55
CA THR A 434 -14.38 13.89 6.31
C THR A 434 -13.01 14.55 6.09
N PRO A 435 -11.93 14.01 6.69
CA PRO A 435 -10.62 14.65 6.64
C PRO A 435 -10.01 14.66 5.23
N VAL A 436 -9.06 15.56 5.00
CA VAL A 436 -8.33 15.67 3.73
C VAL A 436 -7.44 14.44 3.51
N GLU A 437 -7.92 13.46 2.75
CA GLU A 437 -7.20 12.21 2.50
C GLU A 437 -5.93 12.44 1.65
N VAL A 438 -4.74 12.26 2.26
CA VAL A 438 -3.46 12.69 1.70
C VAL A 438 -2.99 11.87 0.49
N LEU A 439 -3.37 10.59 0.39
CA LEU A 439 -3.04 9.80 -0.79
C LEU A 439 -3.74 10.38 -2.03
N HIS A 440 -5.04 10.65 -1.95
CA HIS A 440 -5.83 11.16 -3.06
C HIS A 440 -5.60 12.64 -3.31
N VAL A 441 -5.51 13.45 -2.25
CA VAL A 441 -5.44 14.91 -2.37
C VAL A 441 -4.02 15.36 -2.70
N PHE A 442 -3.00 14.81 -2.06
CA PHE A 442 -1.61 15.25 -2.22
C PHE A 442 -0.85 14.39 -3.26
N LEU A 443 -0.68 13.09 -3.01
CA LEU A 443 0.12 12.20 -3.87
C LEU A 443 -0.52 12.03 -5.27
N LEU A 444 -1.77 11.58 -5.33
CA LEU A 444 -2.52 11.44 -6.59
C LEU A 444 -3.11 12.77 -7.10
N GLY A 445 -2.79 13.88 -6.43
CA GLY A 445 -3.15 15.24 -6.80
C GLY A 445 -1.94 16.02 -7.31
N PRO A 446 -1.50 17.09 -6.62
CA PRO A 446 -0.38 17.93 -7.04
C PRO A 446 0.87 17.16 -7.47
N VAL A 447 1.30 16.15 -6.71
CA VAL A 447 2.53 15.38 -7.00
C VAL A 447 2.40 14.65 -8.34
N LYS A 448 1.33 13.86 -8.50
CA LYS A 448 1.04 13.16 -9.76
C LYS A 448 0.86 14.11 -10.93
N TYR A 449 0.13 15.21 -10.74
CA TYR A 449 -0.14 16.16 -11.83
C TYR A 449 1.14 16.83 -12.32
N LEU A 450 1.99 17.31 -11.41
CA LEU A 450 3.27 17.92 -11.78
C LEU A 450 4.24 16.89 -12.35
N PHE A 451 4.27 15.66 -11.82
CA PHE A 451 5.11 14.60 -12.37
C PHE A 451 4.70 14.23 -13.81
N GLN A 452 3.41 14.08 -14.06
CA GLN A 452 2.92 13.79 -15.41
C GLN A 452 3.19 14.92 -16.39
N ASP A 453 3.10 16.17 -15.94
CA ASP A 453 3.45 17.33 -16.77
C ASP A 453 4.95 17.36 -17.08
N PHE A 454 5.79 17.13 -16.06
CA PHE A 454 7.24 16.97 -16.21
C PHE A 454 7.60 15.88 -17.23
N MET A 455 7.07 14.67 -17.07
CA MET A 455 7.38 13.54 -17.96
C MET A 455 6.93 13.77 -19.42
N LYS A 456 5.85 14.53 -19.64
CA LYS A 456 5.40 14.90 -21.00
C LYS A 456 6.33 15.92 -21.67
N GLY A 457 7.07 16.69 -20.88
CA GLY A 457 8.02 17.68 -21.36
C GLY A 457 9.37 17.10 -21.83
N LEU A 458 9.65 15.82 -21.51
CA LEU A 458 10.93 15.18 -21.82
C LEU A 458 10.91 14.44 -23.16
N ASP A 459 11.98 14.61 -23.93
CA ASP A 459 12.28 13.76 -25.08
C ASP A 459 12.90 12.40 -24.68
N ASP A 460 13.10 11.50 -25.65
CA ASP A 460 13.61 10.15 -25.37
C ASP A 460 15.08 10.12 -24.94
N GLY A 461 15.88 11.11 -25.34
CA GLY A 461 17.26 11.27 -24.88
C GLY A 461 17.30 11.69 -23.41
N GLN A 462 16.51 12.70 -23.06
CA GLN A 462 16.35 13.17 -21.68
C GLN A 462 15.79 12.09 -20.76
N LYS A 463 14.89 11.22 -21.25
CA LYS A 463 14.41 10.06 -20.48
C LYS A 463 15.52 9.04 -20.20
N ALA A 464 16.46 8.85 -21.11
CA ALA A 464 17.60 7.97 -20.89
C ALA A 464 18.56 8.55 -19.83
N GLU A 465 18.77 9.86 -19.83
CA GLU A 465 19.51 10.56 -18.78
C GLU A 465 18.80 10.47 -17.43
N LEU A 466 17.48 10.70 -17.42
CA LEU A 466 16.64 10.57 -16.23
C LEU A 466 16.74 9.17 -15.61
N LEU A 467 16.73 8.13 -16.44
CA LEU A 467 16.91 6.74 -16.00
C LEU A 467 18.27 6.55 -15.30
N ALA A 468 19.35 7.11 -15.87
CA ALA A 468 20.69 7.02 -15.29
C ALA A 468 20.79 7.70 -13.92
N LEU A 469 20.12 8.85 -13.76
CA LEU A 469 20.03 9.55 -12.48
C LEU A 469 19.26 8.74 -11.43
N TRP A 470 18.13 8.14 -11.80
CA TRP A 470 17.39 7.24 -10.90
C TRP A 470 18.23 6.05 -10.42
N ILE A 471 19.06 5.50 -11.30
CA ILE A 471 19.99 4.41 -10.98
C ILE A 471 21.08 4.86 -10.01
N SER A 472 21.44 6.15 -10.02
CA SER A 472 22.56 6.72 -9.26
C SER A 472 22.13 7.47 -8.00
N PHE A 473 20.82 7.60 -7.76
CA PHE A 473 20.28 8.30 -6.61
C PHE A 473 20.62 7.57 -5.31
N ASN A 474 21.19 8.28 -4.34
CA ASN A 474 21.54 7.70 -3.05
C ASN A 474 20.26 7.53 -2.20
N THR A 475 19.94 6.28 -1.84
CA THR A 475 18.75 5.95 -1.05
C THR A 475 19.02 5.78 0.45
N ASP A 476 20.26 6.02 0.89
CA ASP A 476 20.70 5.85 2.27
C ASP A 476 19.86 6.72 3.21
N SER A 477 19.52 6.17 4.37
CA SER A 477 18.67 6.81 5.38
C SER A 477 17.23 7.16 4.97
N LEU A 478 16.79 7.01 3.71
CA LEU A 478 15.44 7.42 3.27
C LEU A 478 14.30 6.48 3.71
N ASN A 479 14.62 5.28 4.19
CA ASN A 479 13.66 4.25 4.55
C ASN A 479 12.60 3.99 3.44
N ILE A 480 13.07 3.83 2.20
CA ILE A 480 12.24 3.53 1.03
C ILE A 480 12.51 2.10 0.52
N PRO A 481 11.52 1.45 -0.13
CA PRO A 481 11.76 0.18 -0.80
C PRO A 481 12.73 0.35 -1.97
N SER A 482 13.24 -0.77 -2.50
CA SER A 482 14.11 -0.76 -3.67
C SER A 482 13.44 -0.03 -4.83
N ILE A 483 14.13 0.98 -5.37
CA ILE A 483 13.66 1.71 -6.55
C ILE A 483 13.74 0.78 -7.76
N ARG A 484 12.74 0.85 -8.64
CA ARG A 484 12.75 0.22 -9.97
C ARG A 484 12.88 1.31 -11.05
N PRO A 485 14.12 1.78 -11.38
CA PRO A 485 14.34 2.94 -12.25
C PRO A 485 13.64 2.84 -13.61
N THR A 486 13.72 1.67 -14.25
CA THR A 486 13.09 1.42 -15.55
C THR A 486 11.59 1.65 -15.48
N SER A 487 10.94 1.17 -14.42
CA SER A 487 9.50 1.36 -14.20
C SER A 487 9.13 2.83 -13.95
N MET A 488 9.95 3.57 -13.18
CA MET A 488 9.73 5.00 -12.91
C MET A 488 9.68 5.85 -14.18
N VAL A 489 10.45 5.48 -15.21
CA VAL A 489 10.53 6.21 -16.48
C VAL A 489 9.55 5.66 -17.52
N GLN A 490 9.58 4.35 -17.79
CA GLN A 490 8.79 3.72 -18.87
C GLN A 490 7.29 3.65 -18.56
N TYR A 491 6.93 3.38 -17.31
CA TYR A 491 5.53 3.22 -16.88
C TYR A 491 5.06 4.41 -16.02
N SER A 492 5.58 5.60 -16.31
CA SER A 492 5.31 6.84 -15.55
C SER A 492 3.83 7.22 -15.44
N SER A 493 2.96 6.73 -16.32
CA SER A 493 1.51 6.93 -16.26
C SER A 493 0.80 6.07 -15.21
N SER A 494 1.40 4.94 -14.83
CA SER A 494 0.79 3.87 -14.03
C SER A 494 1.35 3.79 -12.61
N LEU A 495 2.10 4.80 -12.18
CA LEU A 495 2.66 4.89 -10.84
C LEU A 495 1.58 5.04 -9.76
N VAL A 496 1.87 4.51 -8.58
CA VAL A 496 0.98 4.50 -7.41
C VAL A 496 1.54 5.36 -6.26
N GLY A 497 0.80 5.46 -5.15
CA GLY A 497 1.14 6.34 -4.02
C GLY A 497 2.57 6.16 -3.48
N LYS A 498 3.04 4.91 -3.32
CA LYS A 498 4.41 4.61 -2.87
C LYS A 498 5.47 5.18 -3.81
N ASP A 499 5.25 5.13 -5.12
CA ASP A 499 6.20 5.64 -6.12
C ASP A 499 6.27 7.17 -6.04
N PHE A 500 5.12 7.83 -5.84
CA PHE A 500 5.07 9.28 -5.67
C PHE A 500 5.75 9.77 -4.38
N ARG A 501 5.75 8.97 -3.30
CA ARG A 501 6.57 9.26 -2.10
C ARG A 501 8.07 9.18 -2.38
N ILE A 502 8.51 8.22 -3.21
CA ILE A 502 9.91 8.13 -3.65
C ILE A 502 10.26 9.35 -4.52
N ILE A 503 9.38 9.70 -5.46
CA ILE A 503 9.54 10.87 -6.33
C ILE A 503 9.70 12.16 -5.52
N LEU A 504 8.89 12.39 -4.51
CA LEU A 504 9.01 13.58 -3.66
C LEU A 504 10.41 13.72 -3.03
N GLN A 505 10.97 12.62 -2.54
CA GLN A 505 12.28 12.62 -1.88
C GLN A 505 13.45 12.78 -2.86
N ALA A 506 13.25 12.41 -4.13
CA ALA A 506 14.31 12.35 -5.13
C ALA A 506 14.27 13.51 -6.16
N ALA A 507 13.09 14.11 -6.38
CA ALA A 507 12.86 15.11 -7.41
C ALA A 507 13.88 16.27 -7.41
N PRO A 508 14.28 16.86 -6.27
CA PRO A 508 15.26 17.95 -6.25
C PRO A 508 16.62 17.58 -6.86
N PHE A 509 17.00 16.31 -6.77
CA PHE A 509 18.31 15.82 -7.18
C PHE A 509 18.33 15.22 -8.57
N ILE A 510 17.17 14.70 -9.01
CA ILE A 510 17.03 14.01 -10.28
C ILE A 510 16.40 14.93 -11.34
N PHE A 511 15.39 15.72 -10.99
CA PHE A 511 14.57 16.41 -12.00
C PHE A 511 15.04 17.83 -12.30
N PHE A 512 15.66 18.52 -11.34
CA PHE A 512 15.92 19.96 -11.43
C PHE A 512 16.81 20.35 -12.62
N GLN A 513 17.71 19.46 -13.06
CA GLN A 513 18.57 19.70 -14.23
C GLN A 513 17.79 19.84 -15.55
N PHE A 514 16.54 19.37 -15.60
CA PHE A 514 15.64 19.49 -16.75
C PHE A 514 14.59 20.60 -16.59
N MET A 515 14.66 21.37 -15.50
CA MET A 515 13.62 22.31 -15.10
C MET A 515 14.06 23.77 -15.24
N THR A 516 13.09 24.64 -15.53
CA THR A 516 13.25 26.09 -15.43
C THR A 516 13.28 26.55 -13.97
N PRO A 517 13.80 27.75 -13.66
CA PRO A 517 13.78 28.30 -12.30
C PRO A 517 12.37 28.38 -11.68
N SER A 518 11.32 28.63 -12.50
CA SER A 518 9.92 28.62 -12.05
C SER A 518 9.50 27.22 -11.57
N GLN A 519 9.79 26.19 -12.37
CA GLN A 519 9.48 24.80 -12.04
C GLN A 519 10.25 24.32 -10.80
N ILE A 520 11.52 24.71 -10.66
CA ILE A 520 12.33 24.41 -9.47
C ILE A 520 11.67 24.98 -8.20
N ASN A 521 11.17 26.23 -8.24
CA ASN A 521 10.49 26.81 -7.07
C ASN A 521 9.18 26.07 -6.72
N ILE A 522 8.40 25.66 -7.72
CA ILE A 522 7.18 24.86 -7.52
C ILE A 522 7.52 23.51 -6.90
N TRP A 523 8.47 22.78 -7.47
CA TRP A 523 8.84 21.46 -6.96
C TRP A 523 9.52 21.52 -5.61
N SER A 524 10.39 22.51 -5.36
CA SER A 524 11.02 22.72 -4.05
C SER A 524 9.96 22.99 -2.97
N SER A 525 9.00 23.90 -3.24
CA SER A 525 7.92 24.18 -2.29
C SER A 525 7.01 22.97 -2.06
N LEU A 526 6.70 22.19 -3.12
CA LEU A 526 5.95 20.94 -3.00
C LEU A 526 6.68 19.90 -2.13
N CYS A 527 8.00 19.73 -2.33
CA CYS A 527 8.80 18.77 -1.57
C CYS A 527 8.89 19.16 -0.09
N HIS A 528 9.08 20.44 0.21
CA HIS A 528 9.08 20.94 1.60
C HIS A 528 7.71 20.77 2.26
N LEU A 529 6.62 21.08 1.55
CA LEU A 529 5.27 20.81 2.01
C LEU A 529 5.04 19.31 2.27
N GLY A 530 5.51 18.44 1.37
CA GLY A 530 5.44 16.99 1.55
C GLY A 530 6.12 16.50 2.83
N SER A 531 7.28 17.07 3.18
CA SER A 531 7.97 16.73 4.42
C SER A 531 7.11 16.97 5.67
N LEU A 532 6.35 18.06 5.71
CA LEU A 532 5.41 18.35 6.80
C LEU A 532 4.22 17.39 6.79
N ILE A 533 3.58 17.20 5.64
CA ILE A 533 2.37 16.37 5.50
C ILE A 533 2.59 14.93 5.99
N PHE A 534 3.79 14.36 5.76
CA PHE A 534 4.12 12.98 6.15
C PHE A 534 4.79 12.86 7.52
N GLN A 535 4.79 13.91 8.35
CA GLN A 535 5.18 13.77 9.75
C GLN A 535 4.22 12.81 10.47
N THR A 536 4.79 11.85 11.20
CA THR A 536 4.01 10.89 12.01
C THR A 536 3.92 11.31 13.48
N HIS A 537 4.60 12.40 13.83
CA HIS A 537 4.71 12.93 15.18
C HIS A 537 4.79 14.46 15.08
N ILE A 538 3.99 15.16 15.88
CA ILE A 538 3.97 16.62 15.96
C ILE A 538 4.38 17.02 17.37
N GLU A 539 5.57 17.60 17.52
CA GLU A 539 6.12 18.05 18.81
C GLU A 539 5.33 19.21 19.41
N ASN A 540 4.89 20.17 18.57
CA ASN A 540 4.05 21.29 18.99
C ASN A 540 3.04 21.62 17.88
N MET A 541 1.75 21.46 18.19
CA MET A 541 0.65 21.60 17.23
C MET A 541 0.51 23.04 16.70
N GLU A 542 0.64 24.05 17.56
CA GLU A 542 0.46 25.45 17.17
C GLU A 542 1.53 25.88 16.16
N THR A 543 2.78 25.60 16.48
CA THR A 543 3.94 25.89 15.61
C THR A 543 3.84 25.11 14.31
N TYR A 544 3.52 23.81 14.39
CA TYR A 544 3.37 22.95 13.22
C TYR A 544 2.27 23.45 12.26
N ILE A 545 1.11 23.86 12.78
CA ILE A 545 -0.01 24.34 11.96
C ILE A 545 0.34 25.67 11.28
N LEU A 546 1.04 26.56 11.98
CA LEU A 546 1.53 27.81 11.40
C LEU A 546 2.51 27.52 10.24
N GLU A 547 3.49 26.65 10.47
CA GLU A 547 4.46 26.24 9.44
C GLU A 547 3.76 25.58 8.24
N LEU A 548 2.82 24.67 8.51
CA LEU A 548 2.06 23.99 7.47
C LEU A 548 1.28 24.97 6.59
N ARG A 549 0.55 25.91 7.20
CA ARG A 549 -0.18 26.97 6.47
C ARG A 549 0.77 27.81 5.62
N ASN A 550 1.89 28.24 6.17
CA ASN A 550 2.90 29.00 5.43
C ASN A 550 3.43 28.22 4.21
N HIS A 551 3.74 26.93 4.38
CA HIS A 551 4.22 26.09 3.28
C HIS A 551 3.14 25.81 2.21
N ILE A 552 1.88 25.72 2.60
CA ILE A 552 0.75 25.64 1.66
C ILE A 552 0.66 26.94 0.86
N ASP A 553 0.73 28.11 1.51
CA ASP A 553 0.66 29.40 0.84
C ASP A 553 1.83 29.61 -0.14
N ILE A 554 3.05 29.26 0.26
CA ILE A 554 4.24 29.32 -0.62
C ILE A 554 4.03 28.45 -1.86
N PHE A 555 3.57 27.21 -1.69
CA PHE A 555 3.32 26.30 -2.79
C PHE A 555 2.22 26.83 -3.74
N LEU A 556 1.09 27.27 -3.18
CA LEU A 556 -0.04 27.80 -3.93
C LEU A 556 0.34 29.09 -4.69
N LYS A 557 1.11 29.98 -4.07
CA LYS A 557 1.65 31.18 -4.73
C LYS A 557 2.44 30.80 -5.98
N TYR A 558 3.43 29.91 -5.87
CA TYR A 558 4.28 29.55 -7.00
C TYR A 558 3.49 28.87 -8.12
N ILE A 559 2.56 27.97 -7.79
CA ILE A 559 1.80 27.25 -8.82
C ILE A 559 0.78 28.16 -9.52
N ILE A 560 0.15 29.08 -8.80
CA ILE A 560 -0.77 30.07 -9.37
C ILE A 560 0.00 31.05 -10.25
N GLN A 561 1.17 31.53 -9.81
CA GLN A 561 2.04 32.40 -10.60
C GLN A 561 2.51 31.75 -11.91
N ASP A 562 2.67 30.42 -11.91
CA ASP A 562 2.99 29.69 -13.13
C ASP A 562 1.77 29.57 -14.05
N SER A 563 0.61 29.22 -13.51
CA SER A 563 -0.67 29.36 -14.21
C SER A 563 -1.85 29.39 -13.25
N ALA A 564 -2.71 30.41 -13.39
CA ALA A 564 -3.95 30.47 -12.63
C ALA A 564 -4.94 29.33 -12.99
N GLN A 565 -4.68 28.55 -14.05
CA GLN A 565 -5.53 27.40 -14.42
C GLN A 565 -5.66 26.37 -13.30
N TRP A 566 -4.64 26.23 -12.45
CA TRP A 566 -4.60 25.24 -11.38
C TRP A 566 -5.70 25.40 -10.33
N VAL A 567 -6.30 26.59 -10.20
CA VAL A 567 -7.45 26.83 -9.30
C VAL A 567 -8.68 26.00 -9.66
N ASN A 568 -8.79 25.55 -10.91
CA ASN A 568 -9.89 24.69 -11.36
C ASN A 568 -9.75 23.23 -10.87
N LYS A 569 -8.66 22.88 -10.20
CA LYS A 569 -8.41 21.54 -9.66
C LYS A 569 -8.75 21.53 -8.16
N ALA A 570 -9.87 20.90 -7.81
CA ALA A 570 -10.38 20.83 -6.43
C ALA A 570 -9.34 20.37 -5.39
N LYS A 571 -8.43 19.47 -5.76
CA LYS A 571 -7.39 18.95 -4.84
C LYS A 571 -6.44 20.03 -4.30
N PHE A 572 -6.19 21.11 -5.05
CA PHE A 572 -5.38 22.23 -4.56
C PHE A 572 -6.14 23.05 -3.51
N HIS A 573 -7.45 23.23 -3.71
CA HIS A 573 -8.31 23.87 -2.71
C HIS A 573 -8.41 23.01 -1.44
N MET A 574 -8.51 21.68 -1.58
CA MET A 574 -8.57 20.77 -0.44
C MET A 574 -7.34 20.85 0.47
N LEU A 575 -6.16 21.24 -0.04
CA LEU A 575 -4.98 21.44 0.82
C LEU A 575 -5.21 22.52 1.87
N LEU A 576 -5.98 23.56 1.57
CA LEU A 576 -6.29 24.63 2.53
C LEU A 576 -7.06 24.15 3.76
N HIS A 577 -7.68 22.97 3.69
CA HIS A 577 -8.45 22.34 4.78
C HIS A 577 -7.65 21.26 5.54
N LEU A 578 -6.42 20.98 5.09
CA LEU A 578 -5.55 20.00 5.75
C LEU A 578 -5.15 20.43 7.16
N PRO A 579 -4.81 21.71 7.44
CA PRO A 579 -4.52 22.16 8.80
C PRO A 579 -5.66 21.88 9.78
N GLU A 580 -6.91 22.12 9.36
CA GLU A 580 -8.11 21.88 10.18
C GLU A 580 -8.33 20.39 10.41
N SER A 581 -8.05 19.55 9.40
CA SER A 581 -8.05 18.09 9.55
C SER A 581 -7.01 17.63 10.58
N ILE A 582 -5.79 18.20 10.55
CA ILE A 582 -4.71 17.84 11.47
C ILE A 582 -4.99 18.32 12.90
N LEU A 583 -5.51 19.54 13.07
CA LEU A 583 -5.98 20.02 14.37
C LEU A 583 -7.04 19.08 14.98
N ARG A 584 -7.90 18.51 14.13
CA ARG A 584 -9.00 17.65 14.55
C ARG A 584 -8.55 16.21 14.83
N TYR A 585 -7.66 15.65 14.01
CA TYR A 585 -7.34 14.21 14.01
C TYR A 585 -5.90 13.86 14.39
N GLY A 586 -5.02 14.85 14.57
CA GLY A 586 -3.59 14.64 14.73
C GLY A 586 -2.87 14.56 13.37
N PRO A 587 -1.63 14.04 13.33
CA PRO A 587 -0.84 13.98 12.11
C PRO A 587 -1.58 13.28 10.95
N ALA A 588 -1.35 13.72 9.71
CA ALA A 588 -2.10 13.24 8.56
C ALA A 588 -1.93 11.74 8.26
N SER A 589 -0.84 11.13 8.75
CA SER A 589 -0.62 9.68 8.70
C SER A 589 -1.69 8.88 9.45
N LEU A 590 -2.38 9.47 10.43
CA LEU A 590 -3.41 8.79 11.21
C LEU A 590 -4.66 8.51 10.38
N PHE A 591 -5.08 9.45 9.53
CA PHE A 591 -6.29 9.36 8.71
C PHE A 591 -6.01 9.10 7.22
N ALA A 592 -4.82 8.63 6.87
CA ALA A 592 -4.49 8.18 5.52
C ALA A 592 -5.20 6.86 5.20
N THR A 593 -5.79 6.71 4.01
CA THR A 593 -6.58 5.52 3.66
C THR A 593 -5.79 4.37 3.04
N GLU A 594 -4.50 4.55 2.81
CA GLU A 594 -3.61 3.57 2.14
C GLU A 594 -3.68 2.16 2.78
N LYS A 595 -3.70 2.07 4.11
CA LYS A 595 -3.82 0.79 4.83
C LYS A 595 -5.18 0.12 4.64
N PHE A 596 -6.25 0.89 4.47
CA PHE A 596 -7.58 0.34 4.21
C PHE A 596 -7.72 -0.06 2.74
N GLU A 597 -7.10 0.67 1.81
CA GLU A 597 -7.09 0.34 0.39
C GLU A 597 -6.29 -0.93 0.07
N SER A 598 -5.18 -1.18 0.76
CA SER A 598 -4.43 -2.44 0.60
C SER A 598 -5.28 -3.66 0.94
N TYR A 599 -6.30 -3.50 1.78
CA TYR A 599 -7.27 -4.53 2.13
C TYR A 599 -8.15 -4.96 0.94
N ASN A 600 -8.29 -4.14 -0.10
CA ASN A 600 -8.97 -4.53 -1.34
C ASN A 600 -8.25 -5.69 -2.04
N GLY A 601 -6.92 -5.80 -1.90
CA GLY A 601 -6.17 -6.96 -2.40
C GLY A 601 -6.60 -8.26 -1.72
N ILE A 602 -6.80 -8.21 -0.39
CA ILE A 602 -7.24 -9.34 0.42
C ILE A 602 -8.67 -9.76 0.04
N LEU A 603 -9.58 -8.79 -0.11
CA LEU A 603 -10.96 -9.06 -0.55
C LEU A 603 -11.00 -9.74 -1.93
N ARG A 604 -10.19 -9.26 -2.88
CA ARG A 604 -10.07 -9.88 -4.22
C ARG A 604 -9.52 -11.30 -4.12
N ASN A 605 -8.49 -11.53 -3.32
CA ASN A 605 -7.91 -12.85 -3.11
C ASN A 605 -8.95 -13.86 -2.56
N ALA A 606 -9.71 -13.46 -1.54
CA ALA A 606 -10.81 -14.27 -1.01
C ALA A 606 -11.90 -14.55 -2.05
N SER A 607 -12.21 -13.58 -2.92
CA SER A 607 -13.18 -13.74 -4.00
C SER A 607 -12.70 -14.73 -5.08
N ILE A 608 -11.42 -14.65 -5.49
CA ILE A 608 -10.83 -15.50 -6.53
C ILE A 608 -10.91 -16.98 -6.16
N HIS A 609 -10.66 -17.30 -4.89
CA HIS A 609 -10.68 -18.66 -4.33
C HIS A 609 -12.05 -19.11 -3.78
N SER A 610 -13.11 -18.33 -4.02
CA SER A 610 -14.49 -18.71 -3.67
C SER A 610 -15.14 -19.61 -4.73
N ASN A 611 -16.33 -20.16 -4.45
CA ASN A 611 -17.09 -20.91 -5.46
C ASN A 611 -17.78 -19.99 -6.49
N ARG A 612 -17.71 -18.67 -6.25
CA ARG A 612 -18.26 -17.58 -7.06
C ARG A 612 -19.79 -17.57 -7.21
N GLN A 613 -20.52 -18.43 -6.50
CA GLN A 613 -22.00 -18.45 -6.49
C GLN A 613 -22.57 -17.34 -5.60
N SER A 614 -21.92 -17.08 -4.46
CA SER A 614 -22.29 -15.99 -3.54
C SER A 614 -21.02 -15.32 -3.00
N PRO A 615 -20.30 -14.52 -3.81
CA PRO A 615 -18.99 -13.99 -3.45
C PRO A 615 -19.00 -13.21 -2.12
N GLY A 616 -20.04 -12.41 -1.87
CA GLY A 616 -20.16 -11.65 -0.62
C GLY A 616 -20.26 -12.56 0.62
N GLN A 617 -21.04 -13.63 0.53
CA GLN A 617 -21.20 -14.59 1.61
C GLN A 617 -19.91 -15.40 1.82
N ASP A 618 -19.29 -15.86 0.74
CA ASP A 618 -18.05 -16.63 0.79
C ASP A 618 -16.90 -15.80 1.38
N ILE A 619 -16.81 -14.52 1.02
CA ILE A 619 -15.87 -13.57 1.63
C ILE A 619 -16.18 -13.44 3.12
N ALA A 620 -17.43 -13.18 3.52
CA ALA A 620 -17.79 -13.07 4.94
C ALA A 620 -17.43 -14.34 5.73
N ILE A 621 -17.71 -15.53 5.20
CA ILE A 621 -17.31 -16.82 5.81
C ILE A 621 -15.79 -16.90 5.97
N THR A 622 -15.06 -16.53 4.91
CA THR A 622 -13.60 -16.58 4.88
C THR A 622 -12.98 -15.68 5.94
N PHE A 623 -13.45 -14.44 6.05
CA PHE A 623 -13.01 -13.50 7.09
C PHE A 623 -13.40 -13.95 8.50
N SER A 624 -14.61 -14.49 8.68
CA SER A 624 -15.02 -15.06 9.95
C SER A 624 -14.12 -16.22 10.38
N ASN A 625 -13.74 -17.10 9.45
CA ASN A 625 -12.79 -18.18 9.73
C ASN A 625 -11.43 -17.63 10.17
N TYR A 626 -10.93 -16.56 9.53
CA TYR A 626 -9.65 -15.96 9.92
C TYR A 626 -9.68 -15.33 11.30
N HIS A 627 -10.72 -14.55 11.61
CA HIS A 627 -10.88 -13.96 12.94
C HIS A 627 -11.00 -15.06 14.01
N THR A 628 -11.87 -16.03 13.80
CA THR A 628 -12.07 -17.16 14.73
C THR A 628 -10.76 -17.93 14.96
N PHE A 629 -10.04 -18.24 13.89
CA PHE A 629 -8.83 -19.03 13.96
C PHE A 629 -7.70 -18.27 14.66
N ARG A 630 -7.55 -16.97 14.38
CA ARG A 630 -6.62 -16.08 15.09
C ARG A 630 -6.96 -16.04 16.58
N GLN A 631 -8.23 -15.83 16.92
CA GLN A 631 -8.71 -15.78 18.30
C GLN A 631 -8.37 -17.06 19.07
N ILE A 632 -8.66 -18.23 18.50
CA ILE A 632 -8.46 -19.53 19.15
C ILE A 632 -6.97 -19.85 19.33
N ILE A 633 -6.18 -19.70 18.28
CA ILE A 633 -4.77 -20.10 18.29
C ILE A 633 -3.93 -19.15 19.14
N SER A 634 -4.28 -17.86 19.21
CA SER A 634 -3.58 -16.90 20.06
C SER A 634 -3.99 -16.96 21.54
N GLY A 635 -4.88 -17.88 21.92
CA GLY A 635 -5.33 -18.05 23.31
C GLY A 635 -6.44 -17.07 23.74
N GLY A 636 -7.18 -16.49 22.80
CA GLY A 636 -8.38 -15.71 23.10
C GLY A 636 -9.50 -16.57 23.68
N PHE A 637 -10.28 -15.97 24.59
CA PHE A 637 -11.46 -16.61 25.14
C PHE A 637 -12.63 -16.54 24.14
N PHE A 638 -13.48 -17.57 24.15
CA PHE A 638 -14.75 -17.59 23.43
C PHE A 638 -15.84 -18.26 24.29
N PHE A 639 -17.10 -17.87 24.07
CA PHE A 639 -18.23 -18.36 24.85
C PHE A 639 -18.72 -19.70 24.34
N ASP A 640 -18.54 -20.77 25.12
CA ASP A 640 -19.14 -22.07 24.79
C ASP A 640 -20.61 -22.11 25.20
N LYS A 641 -21.49 -22.22 24.20
CA LYS A 641 -22.94 -22.31 24.38
C LYS A 641 -23.36 -23.60 25.10
N LYS A 642 -22.62 -24.71 24.96
CA LYS A 642 -22.95 -25.98 25.60
C LYS A 642 -22.69 -25.91 27.11
N GLN A 643 -21.50 -25.44 27.51
CA GLN A 643 -21.11 -25.33 28.93
C GLN A 643 -21.52 -23.99 29.58
N LYS A 644 -22.03 -23.03 28.81
CA LYS A 644 -22.42 -21.67 29.23
C LYS A 644 -21.30 -20.92 29.98
N LYS A 645 -20.06 -21.10 29.55
CA LYS A 645 -18.89 -20.44 30.13
C LYS A 645 -17.89 -20.03 29.05
N TYR A 646 -17.05 -19.05 29.37
CA TYR A 646 -15.91 -18.71 28.52
C TYR A 646 -14.83 -19.78 28.68
N ILE A 647 -14.35 -20.29 27.55
CA ILE A 647 -13.28 -21.28 27.48
C ILE A 647 -12.18 -20.80 26.52
N GLN A 648 -11.04 -21.47 26.58
CA GLN A 648 -9.92 -21.29 25.67
C GLN A 648 -9.62 -22.59 24.93
N ALA A 649 -8.84 -22.47 23.85
CA ALA A 649 -8.23 -23.62 23.21
C ALA A 649 -7.31 -24.36 24.19
N SER A 650 -7.10 -25.65 23.92
CA SER A 650 -6.13 -26.46 24.68
C SER A 650 -4.72 -25.88 24.62
N ASN A 651 -3.92 -26.12 25.67
CA ASN A 651 -2.53 -25.67 25.72
C ASN A 651 -1.69 -26.17 24.53
N LYS A 652 -2.01 -27.35 23.96
CA LYS A 652 -1.30 -27.87 22.79
C LYS A 652 -1.50 -26.98 21.56
N VAL A 653 -2.68 -26.41 21.38
CA VAL A 653 -3.00 -25.48 20.28
C VAL A 653 -2.30 -24.14 20.51
N THR A 654 -2.45 -23.56 21.71
CA THR A 654 -1.85 -22.25 22.01
C THR A 654 -0.33 -22.29 22.05
N CYS A 655 0.28 -23.41 22.48
CA CYS A 655 1.74 -23.62 22.41
C CYS A 655 2.29 -23.53 20.99
N ILE A 656 1.54 -23.98 19.97
CA ILE A 656 2.02 -23.86 18.59
C ILE A 656 2.14 -22.40 18.18
N PHE A 657 1.23 -21.54 18.62
CA PHE A 657 1.36 -20.10 18.38
C PHE A 657 2.51 -19.49 19.17
N THR A 658 2.59 -19.76 20.47
CA THR A 658 3.57 -19.10 21.35
C THR A 658 5.01 -19.55 21.08
N GLN A 659 5.22 -20.79 20.63
CA GLN A 659 6.56 -21.34 20.37
C GLN A 659 7.07 -21.13 18.95
N ASN A 660 6.23 -20.69 18.00
CA ASN A 660 6.61 -20.57 16.58
C ASN A 660 6.47 -19.12 16.07
N PRO A 661 7.54 -18.31 16.09
CA PRO A 661 7.52 -16.93 15.60
C PRO A 661 7.06 -16.81 14.14
N LEU A 662 7.36 -17.79 13.29
CA LEU A 662 6.89 -17.81 11.89
C LEU A 662 5.36 -17.92 11.80
N ILE A 663 4.73 -18.75 12.63
CA ILE A 663 3.27 -18.88 12.67
C ILE A 663 2.62 -17.60 13.19
N GLN A 664 3.23 -16.96 14.19
CA GLN A 664 2.79 -15.65 14.67
C GLN A 664 2.81 -14.62 13.53
N GLN A 665 3.94 -14.50 12.84
CA GLN A 665 4.12 -13.56 11.72
C GLN A 665 3.11 -13.86 10.61
N MET A 666 2.91 -15.12 10.26
CA MET A 666 1.90 -15.55 9.28
C MET A 666 0.50 -15.07 9.69
N LEU A 667 0.13 -15.16 10.97
CA LEU A 667 -1.15 -14.70 11.50
C LEU A 667 -1.19 -13.19 11.83
N GLY A 668 -0.19 -12.43 11.40
CA GLY A 668 -0.13 -10.97 11.58
C GLY A 668 0.23 -10.52 12.99
N TYR A 669 0.81 -11.39 13.82
CA TYR A 669 1.34 -11.05 15.14
C TYR A 669 2.86 -11.05 15.11
N ASN A 670 3.49 -10.07 15.75
CA ASN A 670 4.93 -10.02 15.89
C ASN A 670 5.28 -9.77 17.36
N GLN A 671 5.67 -10.84 18.06
CA GLN A 671 5.98 -10.80 19.49
C GLN A 671 7.14 -9.85 19.81
N SER A 672 8.13 -9.69 18.92
CA SER A 672 9.23 -8.74 19.15
C SER A 672 8.80 -7.28 19.00
N SER A 673 7.71 -7.02 18.26
CA SER A 673 7.06 -5.69 18.23
C SER A 673 6.23 -5.42 19.48
N SER A 674 5.56 -6.45 20.00
CA SER A 674 4.63 -6.35 21.14
C SER A 674 5.36 -6.29 22.49
N LEU A 675 6.48 -7.00 22.62
CA LEU A 675 7.38 -6.87 23.76
C LEU A 675 8.31 -5.68 23.48
N GLN A 676 8.23 -4.61 24.28
CA GLN A 676 9.14 -3.46 24.23
C GLN A 676 10.62 -3.80 24.54
N ASN A 677 11.03 -5.07 24.38
CA ASN A 677 12.34 -5.61 24.77
C ASN A 677 13.36 -5.67 23.63
N VAL A 678 13.08 -5.08 22.46
CA VAL A 678 14.15 -4.85 21.48
C VAL A 678 15.01 -3.71 21.99
N ASN A 679 16.08 -4.07 22.69
CA ASN A 679 17.10 -3.13 23.12
C ASN A 679 17.84 -2.60 21.90
N TYR A 680 17.40 -1.44 21.41
CA TYR A 680 18.21 -0.67 20.48
C TYR A 680 19.32 0.04 21.26
N PRO A 681 20.52 0.16 20.68
CA PRO A 681 20.94 -0.36 19.36
C PRO A 681 21.29 -1.85 19.38
N PHE A 682 21.25 -2.51 18.21
CA PHE A 682 21.82 -3.85 18.05
C PHE A 682 22.55 -4.03 16.70
N VAL A 683 23.46 -5.01 16.65
CA VAL A 683 24.22 -5.31 15.43
C VAL A 683 23.32 -6.04 14.44
N LYS A 684 23.10 -5.44 13.27
CA LYS A 684 22.30 -6.06 12.20
C LYS A 684 23.14 -6.99 11.33
N LYS A 685 24.40 -6.61 11.09
CA LYS A 685 25.34 -7.40 10.29
C LYS A 685 26.76 -7.24 10.79
N LEU A 686 27.37 -8.35 11.23
CA LEU A 686 28.75 -8.38 11.72
C LEU A 686 29.77 -8.35 10.58
N LYS A 687 29.66 -9.25 9.59
CA LYS A 687 30.68 -9.46 8.56
C LYS A 687 30.88 -8.23 7.66
N VAL A 688 32.05 -7.60 7.80
CA VAL A 688 32.51 -6.46 6.97
C VAL A 688 33.16 -7.00 5.69
N PRO A 689 32.82 -6.45 4.49
CA PRO A 689 33.50 -6.76 3.24
C PRO A 689 35.01 -6.55 3.34
N ASP A 690 35.82 -7.41 2.72
CA ASP A 690 37.28 -7.36 2.87
C ASP A 690 37.88 -6.01 2.42
N ILE A 691 37.27 -5.35 1.42
CA ILE A 691 37.67 -4.03 0.93
C ILE A 691 37.43 -2.89 1.93
N ASP A 692 36.54 -3.11 2.91
CA ASP A 692 36.13 -2.12 3.92
C ASP A 692 36.72 -2.41 5.30
N ARG A 693 37.52 -3.48 5.44
CA ARG A 693 38.19 -3.84 6.70
C ARG A 693 39.31 -2.85 7.00
N ILE A 694 39.31 -2.35 8.23
CA ILE A 694 40.31 -1.41 8.73
C ILE A 694 40.95 -2.03 9.98
N ALA A 695 42.24 -1.75 10.20
CA ALA A 695 42.89 -2.12 11.46
C ALA A 695 42.22 -1.42 12.64
N THR A 696 42.24 -2.07 13.81
CA THR A 696 41.66 -1.50 15.04
C THR A 696 42.30 -0.14 15.35
N PRO A 697 41.49 0.93 15.53
CA PRO A 697 42.02 2.27 15.77
C PRO A 697 42.77 2.34 17.11
N GLY A 698 43.98 2.91 17.08
CA GLY A 698 44.84 3.06 18.26
C GLY A 698 44.17 3.86 19.39
N ASP A 699 43.38 4.88 19.06
CA ASP A 699 42.66 5.69 20.06
C ASP A 699 41.64 4.87 20.85
N LEU A 700 40.93 3.95 20.18
CA LEU A 700 39.99 3.04 20.84
C LEU A 700 40.73 1.97 21.65
N GLN A 701 41.82 1.43 21.12
CA GLN A 701 42.63 0.43 21.82
C GLN A 701 43.30 1.01 23.07
N ASN A 702 43.77 2.26 23.02
CA ASN A 702 44.36 2.96 24.16
C ASN A 702 43.30 3.33 25.21
N SER A 703 42.08 3.70 24.77
CA SER A 703 40.98 4.05 25.67
C SER A 703 40.33 2.81 26.31
N TYR A 704 40.41 1.65 25.66
CA TYR A 704 39.79 0.39 26.06
C TYR A 704 40.74 -0.82 25.89
N PRO A 705 41.87 -0.86 26.62
CA PRO A 705 42.91 -1.87 26.42
C PRO A 705 42.44 -3.31 26.73
N ASP A 706 41.55 -3.48 27.71
CA ASP A 706 41.04 -4.79 28.15
C ASP A 706 39.70 -5.19 27.48
N HIS A 707 39.30 -4.52 26.40
CA HIS A 707 38.01 -4.78 25.73
C HIS A 707 38.21 -5.45 24.37
N GLU A 708 37.26 -6.29 23.98
CA GLU A 708 37.24 -6.84 22.63
C GLU A 708 36.68 -5.77 21.66
N ILE A 709 37.48 -5.39 20.66
CA ILE A 709 37.11 -4.35 19.69
C ILE A 709 36.93 -4.99 18.33
N LYS A 710 35.70 -4.93 17.79
CA LYS A 710 35.33 -5.52 16.51
C LYS A 710 34.71 -4.48 15.58
N GLN A 711 35.17 -4.42 14.33
CA GLN A 711 34.50 -3.65 13.29
C GLN A 711 33.21 -4.36 12.88
N ILE A 712 32.12 -3.61 12.70
CA ILE A 712 30.82 -4.14 12.27
C ILE A 712 30.35 -3.47 10.97
N SER A 713 29.57 -4.19 10.17
CA SER A 713 29.10 -3.70 8.87
C SER A 713 27.84 -2.84 8.98
N GLU A 714 26.86 -3.27 9.81
CA GLU A 714 25.57 -2.60 9.92
C GLU A 714 25.07 -2.60 11.37
N LEU A 715 24.59 -1.45 11.81
CA LEU A 715 24.03 -1.24 13.15
C LEU A 715 22.58 -0.75 13.03
N GLN A 716 21.65 -1.40 13.72
CA GLN A 716 20.27 -0.94 13.83
C GLN A 716 20.19 0.06 14.99
N LEU A 717 19.97 1.34 14.67
CA LEU A 717 19.93 2.44 15.64
C LEU A 717 18.59 2.48 16.40
N ASN A 718 17.48 2.28 15.69
CA ASN A 718 16.12 2.25 16.21
C ASN A 718 15.23 1.44 15.25
N GLY A 719 13.93 1.33 15.50
CA GLY A 719 13.02 0.53 14.66
C GLY A 719 12.94 0.92 13.18
N LYS A 720 13.45 2.09 12.79
CA LYS A 720 13.39 2.60 11.40
C LYS A 720 14.76 2.84 10.76
N GLN A 721 15.82 3.02 11.56
CA GLN A 721 17.11 3.48 11.04
C GLN A 721 18.23 2.44 11.20
N VAL A 722 18.93 2.21 10.09
CA VAL A 722 20.17 1.45 10.00
C VAL A 722 21.31 2.40 9.71
N LEU A 723 22.44 2.22 10.37
CA LEU A 723 23.69 2.92 10.08
C LEU A 723 24.67 1.97 9.40
N LYS A 724 25.31 2.47 8.34
CA LYS A 724 26.36 1.76 7.57
C LYS A 724 27.45 2.75 7.17
N LYS A 725 28.54 2.24 6.59
CA LYS A 725 29.56 3.08 5.94
C LYS A 725 28.91 4.04 4.92
N ASN A 726 29.44 5.26 4.83
CA ASN A 726 28.99 6.40 4.03
C ASN A 726 27.67 7.06 4.45
N TYR A 727 26.91 6.50 5.40
CA TYR A 727 25.67 7.12 5.88
C TYR A 727 25.98 8.45 6.58
N PHE A 728 25.07 9.42 6.48
CA PHE A 728 25.19 10.65 7.24
C PHE A 728 24.46 10.53 8.58
N ILE A 729 25.10 10.98 9.66
CA ILE A 729 24.56 10.99 11.01
C ILE A 729 24.58 12.40 11.59
N LEU A 730 23.53 12.73 12.34
CA LEU A 730 23.45 13.91 13.19
C LEU A 730 23.80 13.52 14.62
N PHE A 731 24.70 14.24 15.27
CA PHE A 731 25.14 13.95 16.63
C PHE A 731 25.49 15.23 17.41
N ASN A 732 25.42 15.14 18.75
CA ASN A 732 25.83 16.23 19.64
C ASN A 732 27.24 15.97 20.18
N VAL A 733 28.02 17.03 20.36
CA VAL A 733 29.30 16.94 21.08
C VAL A 733 29.12 17.53 22.47
N THR A 734 29.49 16.78 23.52
CA THR A 734 29.45 17.23 24.91
C THR A 734 30.62 18.17 25.20
N GLN A 735 30.51 19.44 24.82
CA GLN A 735 31.34 20.53 25.36
C GLN A 735 30.46 21.74 25.61
N SER A 736 30.15 22.05 26.87
CA SER A 736 29.58 23.30 27.45
C SER A 736 28.34 23.99 26.82
N GLN A 737 28.07 23.81 25.52
CA GLN A 737 26.91 24.19 24.74
C GLN A 737 26.62 23.02 23.78
N GLU A 738 25.42 22.47 23.78
CA GLU A 738 25.07 21.38 22.85
C GLU A 738 25.08 21.88 21.40
N THR A 739 26.19 21.68 20.69
CA THR A 739 26.27 21.96 19.24
C THR A 739 25.96 20.71 18.43
N GLN A 740 25.01 20.82 17.51
CA GLN A 740 24.66 19.76 16.56
C GLN A 740 25.67 19.71 15.42
N HIS A 741 26.24 18.53 15.17
CA HIS A 741 27.16 18.26 14.08
C HIS A 741 26.61 17.18 13.16
N ILE A 742 26.97 17.26 11.89
CA ILE A 742 26.67 16.25 10.88
C ILE A 742 27.98 15.62 10.40
N GLY A 743 27.99 14.30 10.22
CA GLY A 743 29.16 13.60 9.73
C GLY A 743 28.81 12.36 8.89
N SER A 744 29.73 11.97 8.01
CA SER A 744 29.60 10.73 7.22
C SER A 744 30.38 9.60 7.87
N VAL A 745 29.71 8.46 8.05
CA VAL A 745 30.25 7.27 8.72
C VAL A 745 31.39 6.66 7.90
N ASN A 746 32.59 6.64 8.47
CA ASN A 746 33.74 5.95 7.88
C ASN A 746 33.77 4.47 8.27
N SER A 747 33.51 4.17 9.55
CA SER A 747 33.47 2.80 10.10
C SER A 747 32.71 2.75 11.43
N ILE A 748 32.18 1.58 11.78
CA ILE A 748 31.43 1.33 13.02
C ILE A 748 32.14 0.24 13.83
N TRP A 749 32.28 0.46 15.13
CA TRP A 749 33.05 -0.38 16.03
C TRP A 749 32.21 -0.78 17.25
N LYS A 750 32.20 -2.08 17.55
CA LYS A 750 31.67 -2.67 18.78
C LYS A 750 32.84 -2.83 19.75
N VAL A 751 32.70 -2.27 20.95
CA VAL A 751 33.64 -2.41 22.07
C VAL A 751 32.93 -3.19 23.16
N GLU A 752 33.41 -4.39 23.47
CA GLU A 752 32.74 -5.34 24.35
C GLU A 752 33.55 -5.59 25.62
N LYS A 753 32.91 -5.41 26.78
CA LYS A 753 33.49 -5.77 28.08
C LYS A 753 33.47 -7.28 28.28
N PRO A 754 34.40 -7.84 29.08
CA PRO A 754 34.32 -9.22 29.56
C PRO A 754 32.99 -9.57 30.27
N SER A 755 32.28 -8.57 30.79
CA SER A 755 30.98 -8.69 31.45
C SER A 755 29.76 -8.56 30.51
N HIS A 756 29.93 -8.74 29.19
CA HIS A 756 28.88 -8.66 28.15
C HIS A 756 28.19 -7.30 27.91
N GLN A 757 28.68 -6.20 28.50
CA GLN A 757 28.18 -4.86 28.15
C GLN A 757 28.89 -4.36 26.88
N SER A 758 28.12 -4.13 25.82
CA SER A 758 28.62 -3.61 24.54
C SER A 758 28.42 -2.11 24.41
N GLN A 759 29.44 -1.40 23.93
CA GLN A 759 29.36 -0.01 23.51
C GLN A 759 29.66 0.10 22.01
N PHE A 760 29.06 1.10 21.36
CA PHE A 760 29.22 1.34 19.93
C PHE A 760 29.85 2.70 19.67
N PHE A 761 30.91 2.70 18.87
CA PHE A 761 31.63 3.89 18.45
C PHE A 761 31.62 4.01 16.93
N ILE A 762 31.38 5.21 16.44
CA ILE A 762 31.33 5.51 15.02
C ILE A 762 32.47 6.47 14.69
N ASN A 763 33.39 6.04 13.83
CA ASN A 763 34.34 6.94 13.21
C ASN A 763 33.62 7.71 12.11
N THR A 764 33.55 9.03 12.21
CA THR A 764 32.83 9.89 11.29
C THR A 764 33.70 11.04 10.79
N THR A 765 33.58 11.37 9.50
CA THR A 765 34.16 12.59 8.92
C THR A 765 33.19 13.74 9.16
N ILE A 766 33.65 14.83 9.77
CA ILE A 766 32.80 15.98 10.12
C ILE A 766 32.55 16.86 8.90
N PHE A 767 31.31 17.36 8.77
CA PHE A 767 30.92 18.32 7.75
C PHE A 767 30.51 19.66 8.38
N GLN A 768 30.90 20.75 7.73
CA GLN A 768 30.54 22.11 8.10
C GLN A 768 29.19 22.49 7.46
N LYS A 769 28.26 23.02 8.25
CA LYS A 769 26.99 23.60 7.79
C LYS A 769 27.26 24.88 6.98
N MET A 770 26.78 24.94 5.73
CA MET A 770 26.90 26.11 4.84
C MET A 770 25.57 26.86 4.71
N GLY A 771 25.46 27.81 3.77
CA GLY A 771 24.24 28.52 3.41
C GLY A 771 23.17 27.65 2.72
N LYS A 772 22.05 28.28 2.38
CA LYS A 772 21.05 27.70 1.47
C LYS A 772 21.61 27.70 0.05
N ASN A 773 21.54 26.58 -0.64
CA ASN A 773 21.98 26.45 -2.03
C ASN A 773 20.94 27.06 -2.98
N ASP A 774 21.37 27.84 -3.97
CA ASP A 774 20.47 28.53 -4.89
C ASP A 774 19.76 27.62 -5.89
N PHE A 775 20.38 26.50 -6.28
CA PHE A 775 19.81 25.56 -7.24
C PHE A 775 18.85 24.59 -6.54
N TYR A 776 19.34 23.88 -5.52
CA TYR A 776 18.52 22.89 -4.80
C TYR A 776 17.53 23.51 -3.81
N LYS A 777 17.72 24.79 -3.44
CA LYS A 777 16.93 25.49 -2.40
C LYS A 777 16.97 24.83 -1.02
N MET A 778 17.99 24.02 -0.77
CA MET A 778 18.20 23.23 0.45
C MET A 778 19.54 23.56 1.13
N ARG A 779 19.77 23.04 2.33
CA ARG A 779 20.97 23.32 3.13
C ARG A 779 22.17 22.59 2.55
N GLU A 780 23.23 23.33 2.26
CA GLU A 780 24.50 22.76 1.81
C GLU A 780 25.41 22.44 3.00
N ILE A 781 26.22 21.40 2.87
CA ILE A 781 27.25 20.99 3.82
C ILE A 781 28.56 20.73 3.08
N ARG A 782 29.68 21.04 3.71
CA ARG A 782 31.02 20.86 3.15
C ARG A 782 31.86 19.94 4.01
N ARG A 783 32.51 18.97 3.37
CA ARG A 783 33.43 18.04 4.01
C ARG A 783 34.60 18.80 4.63
N THR A 784 34.96 18.44 5.86
CA THR A 784 36.16 18.95 6.53
C THR A 784 37.23 17.86 6.56
N PRO A 785 38.52 18.21 6.78
CA PRO A 785 39.57 17.21 6.97
C PRO A 785 39.52 16.51 8.33
N HIS A 786 38.60 16.90 9.21
CA HIS A 786 38.52 16.41 10.58
C HIS A 786 37.65 15.15 10.63
N SER A 787 38.16 14.12 11.31
CA SER A 787 37.40 12.93 11.68
C SER A 787 37.41 12.77 13.19
N THR A 788 36.37 12.15 13.74
CA THR A 788 36.25 11.93 15.18
C THR A 788 35.51 10.62 15.47
N PHE A 789 35.70 10.09 16.67
CA PHE A 789 34.90 8.99 17.19
C PHE A 789 33.72 9.54 17.98
N VAL A 790 32.52 9.14 17.57
CA VAL A 790 31.26 9.50 18.23
C VAL A 790 30.73 8.25 18.93
N ASN A 791 30.48 8.37 20.23
CA ASN A 791 29.73 7.34 20.94
C ASN A 791 28.29 7.33 20.42
N LEU A 792 27.71 6.15 20.21
CA LEU A 792 26.37 6.05 19.66
C LEU A 792 25.30 6.79 20.48
N HIS A 793 25.45 6.89 21.80
CA HIS A 793 24.51 7.65 22.65
C HIS A 793 24.42 9.14 22.28
N SER A 794 25.44 9.67 21.61
CA SER A 794 25.47 11.04 21.10
C SER A 794 24.78 11.20 19.73
N VAL A 795 24.51 10.10 19.02
CA VAL A 795 23.85 10.11 17.71
C VAL A 795 22.34 10.28 17.87
N LYS A 796 21.79 11.28 17.19
CA LYS A 796 20.36 11.61 17.23
C LYS A 796 19.58 10.94 16.11
N ALA A 797 20.10 10.96 14.88
CA ALA A 797 19.44 10.37 13.72
C ALA A 797 20.41 10.14 12.55
N GLY A 798 20.07 9.18 11.68
CA GLY A 798 20.58 9.15 10.31
C GLY A 798 19.88 10.20 9.44
N LEU A 799 20.64 10.91 8.60
CA LEU A 799 20.14 11.87 7.61
C LEU A 799 20.46 11.40 6.19
N ASN A 800 19.64 11.79 5.22
CA ASN A 800 19.96 11.65 3.80
C ASN A 800 20.61 12.95 3.31
N ALA A 801 21.76 12.80 2.66
CA ALA A 801 22.42 13.88 1.96
C ALA A 801 22.87 13.40 0.59
N GLN A 802 22.70 14.25 -0.41
CA GLN A 802 23.05 13.96 -1.81
C GLN A 802 24.26 14.78 -2.20
N HIS A 803 25.12 14.24 -3.07
CA HIS A 803 26.25 15.01 -3.59
C HIS A 803 25.76 16.25 -4.35
N ASN A 804 26.44 17.39 -4.16
CA ASN A 804 26.16 18.61 -4.91
C ASN A 804 26.73 18.49 -6.33
N CYS A 805 25.98 17.80 -7.19
CA CYS A 805 26.40 17.46 -8.55
C CYS A 805 26.57 18.70 -9.44
N GLN A 806 25.78 19.75 -9.19
CA GLN A 806 25.88 21.02 -9.89
C GLN A 806 27.23 21.71 -9.61
N HIS A 807 27.68 21.71 -8.36
CA HIS A 807 28.99 22.27 -8.01
C HIS A 807 30.14 21.38 -8.47
N GLY A 808 29.97 20.06 -8.41
CA GLY A 808 30.98 19.13 -8.89
C GLY A 808 31.06 19.00 -10.41
N GLU A 809 30.13 19.57 -11.18
CA GLU A 809 30.04 19.37 -12.63
C GLU A 809 30.05 17.87 -13.01
N CYS A 810 29.28 17.07 -12.25
CA CYS A 810 29.24 15.62 -12.41
C CYS A 810 28.65 15.25 -13.77
N LYS A 811 29.12 14.15 -14.37
CA LYS A 811 28.72 13.72 -15.72
C LYS A 811 28.14 12.33 -15.71
N LEU A 812 27.17 12.10 -16.59
CA LEU A 812 26.69 10.77 -16.91
C LEU A 812 27.73 10.09 -17.80
N THR A 813 28.28 8.95 -17.34
CA THR A 813 29.24 8.17 -18.10
C THR A 813 28.77 6.73 -18.25
N ALA A 814 29.09 6.10 -19.40
CA ALA A 814 28.71 4.72 -19.68
C ALA A 814 29.69 3.74 -19.01
N THR A 815 29.73 3.73 -17.67
CA THR A 815 30.65 2.90 -16.88
C THR A 815 29.97 1.72 -16.21
N LYS A 816 28.67 1.82 -15.91
CA LYS A 816 27.94 0.78 -15.19
C LYS A 816 27.75 -0.45 -16.05
N ILE A 817 28.16 -1.61 -15.56
CA ILE A 817 27.90 -2.89 -16.22
C ILE A 817 26.39 -3.19 -16.12
N ALA A 818 25.72 -3.35 -17.26
CA ALA A 818 24.31 -3.69 -17.27
C ALA A 818 24.12 -5.12 -16.74
N ILE A 819 23.11 -5.34 -15.90
CA ILE A 819 22.69 -6.68 -15.49
C ILE A 819 21.44 -7.03 -16.29
N VAL A 820 21.52 -8.10 -17.08
CA VAL A 820 20.40 -8.66 -17.86
C VAL A 820 20.21 -10.08 -17.38
N GLU A 821 18.97 -10.44 -17.00
CA GLU A 821 18.67 -11.80 -16.48
C GLU A 821 19.57 -12.24 -15.32
N ARG A 822 19.92 -11.30 -14.43
CA ARG A 822 20.85 -11.49 -13.29
C ARG A 822 22.31 -11.79 -13.67
N GLN A 823 22.68 -11.70 -14.95
CA GLN A 823 24.05 -11.84 -15.41
C GLN A 823 24.66 -10.49 -15.81
N LYS A 824 25.97 -10.34 -15.58
CA LYS A 824 26.74 -9.17 -16.03
C LYS A 824 26.82 -9.19 -17.55
N SER A 825 26.27 -8.18 -18.21
CA SER A 825 26.36 -8.00 -19.65
C SER A 825 27.68 -7.32 -20.06
N THR A 826 28.06 -7.46 -21.31
CA THR A 826 29.14 -6.65 -21.92
C THR A 826 28.70 -5.22 -22.21
N ARG A 827 27.39 -4.94 -22.20
CA ARG A 827 26.84 -3.59 -22.44
C ARG A 827 26.99 -2.74 -21.18
N LYS A 828 27.50 -1.51 -21.36
CA LYS A 828 27.53 -0.51 -20.29
C LYS A 828 26.33 0.42 -20.39
N THR A 829 25.73 0.73 -19.24
CA THR A 829 24.66 1.73 -19.10
C THR A 829 25.21 3.01 -18.49
N LEU A 830 24.52 4.12 -18.73
CA LEU A 830 24.86 5.41 -18.13
C LEU A 830 24.65 5.35 -16.60
N GLU A 831 25.60 5.92 -15.87
CA GLU A 831 25.48 6.25 -14.45
C GLU A 831 26.12 7.62 -14.17
N LEU A 832 25.71 8.26 -13.08
CA LEU A 832 26.25 9.53 -12.65
C LEU A 832 27.58 9.30 -11.93
N THR A 833 28.67 9.84 -12.48
CA THR A 833 29.99 9.76 -11.88
C THR A 833 30.32 11.07 -11.17
N HIS A 834 30.51 11.00 -9.86
CA HIS A 834 30.93 12.16 -9.06
C HIS A 834 32.40 12.49 -9.29
N THR A 835 32.71 13.77 -9.52
CA THR A 835 34.07 14.27 -9.77
C THR A 835 34.86 14.51 -8.47
N ASN A 836 34.17 14.72 -7.35
CA ASN A 836 34.74 14.99 -6.04
C ASN A 836 33.78 14.51 -4.93
N ASN A 837 34.22 14.60 -3.68
CA ASN A 837 33.43 14.27 -2.48
C ASN A 837 33.43 15.43 -1.47
N GLU A 838 33.36 16.67 -1.96
CA GLU A 838 33.55 17.85 -1.11
C GLU A 838 32.25 18.43 -0.56
N ARG A 839 31.19 18.48 -1.38
CA ARG A 839 29.96 19.19 -1.05
C ARG A 839 28.72 18.33 -1.23
N TYR A 840 27.81 18.45 -0.29
CA TYR A 840 26.56 17.69 -0.24
C TYR A 840 25.40 18.60 0.14
N ILE A 841 24.20 18.17 -0.18
CA ILE A 841 22.94 18.85 0.10
C ILE A 841 22.13 17.95 1.04
N VAL A 842 21.74 18.49 2.19
CA VAL A 842 20.84 17.78 3.11
C VAL A 842 19.45 17.73 2.49
N ASN A 843 18.90 16.52 2.37
CA ASN A 843 17.65 16.30 1.68
C ASN A 843 16.45 16.73 2.55
N LEU A 844 16.02 17.98 2.39
CA LEU A 844 14.86 18.52 3.09
C LEU A 844 13.53 17.92 2.62
N ALA A 845 13.53 17.17 1.51
CA ALA A 845 12.37 16.43 1.03
C ALA A 845 12.25 15.04 1.66
N SER A 846 13.22 14.61 2.49
CA SER A 846 13.18 13.30 3.13
C SER A 846 11.92 13.14 3.97
N LEU A 847 11.25 11.99 3.83
CA LEU A 847 10.09 11.60 4.63
C LEU A 847 10.50 10.72 5.83
N SER A 848 11.80 10.67 6.10
CA SER A 848 12.43 9.95 7.20
C SER A 848 13.17 10.94 8.10
N SER A 849 13.10 10.75 9.42
CA SER A 849 13.74 11.66 10.40
C SER A 849 13.50 13.13 10.06
N ILE A 850 12.25 13.46 9.72
CA ILE A 850 11.84 14.72 9.11
C ILE A 850 12.26 15.89 10.01
N ASP A 851 11.95 15.82 11.30
CA ASP A 851 12.26 16.88 12.27
C ASP A 851 13.75 17.16 12.33
N TYR A 852 14.59 16.12 12.27
CA TYR A 852 16.04 16.28 12.27
C TYR A 852 16.56 16.93 10.99
N HIS A 853 16.02 16.57 9.81
CA HIS A 853 16.37 17.24 8.56
C HIS A 853 15.97 18.71 8.59
N ARG A 854 14.76 19.03 9.09
CA ARG A 854 14.23 20.39 9.16
C ARG A 854 14.98 21.25 10.17
N LYS A 855 15.10 20.80 11.42
CA LYS A 855 15.81 21.52 12.50
C LYS A 855 17.28 21.74 12.15
N PHE A 856 17.98 20.74 11.60
CA PHE A 856 19.37 20.92 11.17
C PHE A 856 19.48 21.89 9.99
N SER A 857 18.58 21.77 9.00
CA SER A 857 18.61 22.62 7.81
C SER A 857 18.32 24.07 8.14
N ASP A 858 17.40 24.35 9.05
CA ASP A 858 17.10 25.70 9.55
C ASP A 858 16.94 26.71 8.40
N ILE A 859 16.07 26.37 7.45
CA ILE A 859 15.78 27.21 6.29
C ILE A 859 14.48 27.95 6.57
N PRO A 860 14.52 29.29 6.69
CA PRO A 860 13.31 30.06 6.93
C PRO A 860 12.36 29.96 5.74
N ALA A 861 11.07 29.90 6.05
CA ALA A 861 9.98 29.87 5.09
C ALA A 861 9.02 31.02 5.40
N ASP A 862 9.29 32.18 4.78
CA ASP A 862 8.46 33.37 5.00
C ASP A 862 7.14 33.25 4.23
N PRO A 863 6.00 33.57 4.87
CA PRO A 863 4.72 33.57 4.18
C PRO A 863 4.70 34.63 3.07
N PRO A 864 4.02 34.35 1.94
CA PRO A 864 3.87 35.35 0.88
C PRO A 864 3.16 36.61 1.40
N SER A 865 3.71 37.79 1.09
CA SER A 865 3.02 39.04 1.42
C SER A 865 1.75 39.23 0.57
N PRO A 866 0.77 40.03 1.01
CA PRO A 866 -0.43 40.31 0.22
C PRO A 866 -0.14 40.86 -1.19
N LEU A 867 0.90 41.68 -1.34
CA LEU A 867 1.34 42.17 -2.65
C LEU A 867 1.88 41.05 -3.54
N GLN A 868 2.69 40.15 -2.97
CA GLN A 868 3.20 39.00 -3.71
C GLN A 868 2.09 38.04 -4.15
N TRP A 869 1.00 37.94 -3.38
CA TRP A 869 -0.19 37.20 -3.78
C TRP A 869 -0.90 37.85 -4.97
N LEU A 870 -1.09 39.17 -4.94
CA LEU A 870 -1.68 39.93 -6.05
C LEU A 870 -0.85 39.81 -7.33
N ASP A 871 0.47 39.92 -7.22
CA ASP A 871 1.39 39.77 -8.36
C ASP A 871 1.31 38.35 -8.95
N ALA A 872 1.32 37.32 -8.09
CA ALA A 872 1.19 35.93 -8.51
C ALA A 872 -0.14 35.67 -9.25
N LEU A 873 -1.24 36.23 -8.76
CA LEU A 873 -2.55 36.11 -9.41
C LEU A 873 -2.58 36.81 -10.77
N HIS A 874 -2.06 38.03 -10.88
CA HIS A 874 -2.01 38.77 -12.15
C HIS A 874 -1.14 38.05 -13.19
N ASP A 875 0.07 37.62 -12.80
CA ASP A 875 0.98 36.85 -13.66
C ASP A 875 0.33 35.55 -14.13
N GLY A 876 -0.27 34.82 -13.18
CA GLY A 876 -0.95 33.55 -13.43
C GLY A 876 -2.12 33.67 -14.39
N LEU A 877 -2.96 34.69 -14.22
CA LEU A 877 -4.10 34.99 -15.08
C LEU A 877 -3.65 35.37 -16.49
N LYS A 878 -2.60 36.20 -16.61
CA LYS A 878 -2.02 36.60 -17.90
C LYS A 878 -1.47 35.39 -18.67
N LYS A 879 -0.72 34.51 -17.99
CA LYS A 879 -0.20 33.27 -18.59
C LYS A 879 -1.33 32.31 -18.99
N TRP A 880 -2.32 32.13 -18.12
CA TRP A 880 -3.47 31.27 -18.41
C TRP A 880 -4.26 31.78 -19.63
N GLY A 881 -4.59 33.08 -19.68
CA GLY A 881 -5.28 33.71 -20.80
C GLY A 881 -4.51 33.57 -22.12
N SER A 882 -3.19 33.78 -22.08
CA SER A 882 -2.32 33.61 -23.24
C SER A 882 -2.32 32.16 -23.77
N ASN A 883 -2.29 31.18 -22.86
CA ASN A 883 -2.34 29.76 -23.22
C ASN A 883 -3.72 29.33 -23.74
N ALA A 884 -4.80 29.88 -23.18
CA ALA A 884 -6.16 29.67 -23.68
C ALA A 884 -6.28 30.18 -25.12
N LEU A 885 -5.77 31.38 -25.41
CA LEU A 885 -5.76 31.95 -26.76
C LEU A 885 -4.95 31.08 -27.73
N LYS A 886 -3.76 30.62 -27.35
CA LYS A 886 -2.95 29.69 -28.16
C LYS A 886 -3.69 28.38 -28.45
N LYS A 887 -4.43 27.82 -27.50
CA LYS A 887 -5.24 26.61 -27.69
C LYS A 887 -6.37 26.85 -28.69
N VAL A 888 -7.09 27.97 -28.58
CA VAL A 888 -8.15 28.36 -29.53
C VAL A 888 -7.57 28.54 -30.94
N THR A 889 -6.42 29.20 -31.08
CA THR A 889 -5.74 29.37 -32.37
C THR A 889 -5.32 28.04 -32.97
N ARG A 890 -4.72 27.13 -32.18
CA ARG A 890 -4.38 25.77 -32.64
C ARG A 890 -5.61 24.94 -33.02
N ALA A 891 -6.71 25.06 -32.28
CA ALA A 891 -7.96 24.38 -32.60
C ALA A 891 -8.55 24.88 -33.93
N ARG A 892 -8.54 26.21 -34.15
CA ARG A 892 -8.93 26.82 -35.43
C ARG A 892 -8.03 26.37 -36.60
N GLN A 893 -6.71 26.30 -36.38
CA GLN A 893 -5.76 25.81 -37.39
C GLN A 893 -5.95 24.33 -37.72
N ARG A 894 -6.27 23.48 -36.73
CA ARG A 894 -6.61 22.06 -36.95
C ARG A 894 -7.94 21.89 -37.68
N ALA A 895 -8.94 22.68 -37.33
CA ALA A 895 -10.24 22.69 -38.03
C ALA A 895 -10.11 23.15 -39.50
N SER A 896 -9.21 24.11 -39.79
CA SER A 896 -8.95 24.53 -41.16
C SER A 896 -8.15 23.50 -41.96
N THR A 897 -7.21 22.77 -41.34
CA THR A 897 -6.47 21.68 -42.03
C THR A 897 -7.35 20.45 -42.30
N SER A 898 -8.31 20.14 -41.42
CA SER A 898 -9.30 19.09 -41.68
C SER A 898 -10.30 19.48 -42.78
N ALA A 899 -10.59 20.78 -42.96
CA ALA A 899 -11.47 21.25 -44.04
C ALA A 899 -10.78 21.23 -45.43
N ILE A 900 -9.46 21.43 -45.49
CA ILE A 900 -8.66 21.40 -46.73
C ILE A 900 -8.39 19.95 -47.20
N THR A 901 -8.46 18.96 -46.31
CA THR A 901 -8.27 17.54 -46.66
C THR A 901 -9.56 16.85 -47.13
N THR A 902 -10.70 17.54 -47.12
CA THR A 902 -12.00 17.05 -47.59
C THR A 902 -12.43 17.59 -48.97
N THR A 903 -11.60 18.40 -49.63
CA THR A 903 -11.85 18.79 -51.03
C THR A 903 -11.25 17.78 -51.99
N ASP A 904 -12.13 17.00 -52.60
CA ASP A 904 -11.87 16.05 -53.68
C ASP A 904 -11.23 16.76 -54.91
N PRO A 905 -10.06 16.35 -55.41
CA PRO A 905 -9.43 16.96 -56.58
C PRO A 905 -10.20 16.76 -57.90
N ASP A 906 -11.20 15.88 -57.96
CA ASP A 906 -11.89 15.50 -59.20
C ASP A 906 -13.13 16.36 -59.55
N LEU A 907 -13.31 17.53 -58.92
CA LEU A 907 -14.44 18.43 -59.19
C LEU A 907 -14.06 19.76 -59.89
N MET A 908 -12.93 19.79 -60.61
CA MET A 908 -12.65 20.84 -61.60
C MET A 908 -12.12 20.28 -62.91
N THR A 909 -13.04 19.80 -63.74
CA THR A 909 -12.98 19.83 -65.22
C THR A 909 -14.35 20.05 -65.79
#